data_AF-A0A1M3E7Z4-F1
#
_entry.id   AF-A0A1M3E7Z4-F1
#
_cell.length_a   1.000
_cell.length_b   1.000
_cell.length_c   1.000
_cell.angle_alpha   90.00
_cell.angle_beta   90.00
_cell.angle_gamma   90.00
#
_symmetry.space_group_name_H-M   'P 1'
#
loop_
_entity.id
_entity.type
_entity.pdbx_description
1 polymer ?
#
loop_
_entity_poly.entity_id
_entity_poly.type
_entity_poly.pdbx_seq_one_letter_code
_entity_poly.pdbx_strand_id
1 'polypeptide(L)'
;MFKKLLVANRGEIAVRVLRAASELRITTVAVYTYEDRFSLHRFKADEAYQIGADDQPLKPYLDIEAIIHVAKENEVDAIHPGYGFLSENVQFARRCREEGIVFVGPQPEVMEQLGDKIAAKKIARSVQVPVIEDAILSAEAIDKVDDIAEQIGFPVIFKAAAGGGGRGMRVVREKAEAKASFAEASSEALKAFGDGTIFIEKFIDNPKHIEVQLLADNFGNIVHLFERDCSVQRRFQKVVEIAPAPNLPEQARQNVYDYAIKIAKAVNYNNAGTVEFLVDQQGEVFFIEVNPRIQVEHTVTEEITGIDIVRSQILIASGVKLADPQIYITSQESLKINGFAIQCRITTEDPESNFKPDYGTLIAYRNAAGFGIRLDEGSAYQGMKISPFFDSMIVKVTASGRTLSGTANRMLRALSEFRVRGVTTNILFLENVISHELFRKGACTVNFIGEHPELFKLRKLKDTSTKLLSYLADVKVNGHPDIKHYDASRTFRKPLVPAFDAKASFPKGYKDQLNELGRDALMQKIRAEKQILFTDTTYRDAHQSLVATRVRSKDMLAVAASFAQQNSGIFSTEVWGGATFDVALRFLHECPWERLQQLSKAMPNTLLQMLFRGSNAVGYSAYPKNVIRKFVEEAAHKGIDIFRVFDSLNNLESMLPTIEYVNKYTTSIAQASVCYTGDVLKKDNNKYSLQYYVDLARRLEDAGAHMIAIKDMAGLLKPQAAEVLIPAIREAIHIPLALHTHDTAGTQITTYMKAIEAGVDSIDCAIASWSGTTSQPNMNSVIALLQGQERENTGMNLRSLNEHSDYWDAVRDYYYPFESDLKSSTAEVYENEIPGGQYSNLRQQAEGVGLGDKLPQIKANYAIVNQLFGDIIKVTPSSKVVGDMALFMTANNLSAEEVLDESKHHSFPASVVGFFRGDLGVPYGGFPEHLRKIMLRNEPAQSAQSQSLPDIDLDQAFESFRETYSKANFLDFLSYQMFPKVFDEYYKHVEKYGKVEQMPTPAFYYPLADGEEIEIKIGPGKVIHITLLYVSPPDEAGIRKVAFGLNGGQRTVLVKDNAIKSNKAVHQKVSNPDTETGAPLQGSLSAILVKAGDTVAAGTPLFVIEAMKMESTVSAAKAGTIKSIALAPGVMVDQNDLVITFE
;
A
#
# COMPACT_ATOMS: atom_id res chain seq x y z
N MET A 1 -49.49 4.57 30.02
CA MET A 1 -48.47 4.30 28.99
C MET A 1 -48.24 5.62 28.26
N PHE A 2 -46.99 6.00 28.04
CA PHE A 2 -46.64 7.28 27.39
C PHE A 2 -47.18 7.34 25.96
N LYS A 3 -47.55 8.53 25.49
CA LYS A 3 -47.86 8.79 24.08
C LYS A 3 -46.62 9.24 23.33
N LYS A 4 -45.77 10.05 23.95
CA LYS A 4 -44.58 10.62 23.32
C LYS A 4 -43.35 10.55 24.23
N LEU A 5 -42.21 10.09 23.69
CA LEU A 5 -40.94 9.95 24.40
C LEU A 5 -39.80 10.64 23.63
N LEU A 6 -39.05 11.50 24.32
CA LEU A 6 -37.85 12.14 23.79
C LEU A 6 -36.60 11.41 24.27
N VAL A 7 -35.61 11.28 23.39
CA VAL A 7 -34.29 10.75 23.75
C VAL A 7 -33.29 11.90 23.85
N ALA A 8 -32.84 12.19 25.06
CA ALA A 8 -31.86 13.25 25.35
C ALA A 8 -30.42 12.74 25.14
N ASN A 9 -30.16 12.22 23.94
CA ASN A 9 -28.89 11.61 23.55
C ASN A 9 -28.74 11.56 22.02
N ARG A 10 -27.66 10.95 21.54
CA ARG A 10 -27.34 10.80 20.11
C ARG A 10 -26.83 9.39 19.78
N GLY A 11 -26.51 9.18 18.51
CA GLY A 11 -25.80 7.97 18.06
C GLY A 11 -26.59 6.67 18.27
N GLU A 12 -25.89 5.58 18.58
CA GLU A 12 -26.49 4.25 18.65
C GLU A 12 -27.54 4.13 19.77
N ILE A 13 -27.28 4.71 20.93
CA ILE A 13 -28.18 4.57 22.08
C ILE A 13 -29.50 5.30 21.84
N ALA A 14 -29.46 6.43 21.15
CA ALA A 14 -30.68 7.09 20.70
C ALA A 14 -31.48 6.15 19.79
N VAL A 15 -30.86 5.59 18.75
CA VAL A 15 -31.53 4.60 17.86
C VAL A 15 -32.08 3.41 18.63
N ARG A 16 -31.34 2.87 19.60
CA ARG A 16 -31.75 1.72 20.44
C ARG A 16 -33.01 2.02 21.26
N VAL A 17 -33.09 3.21 21.86
CA VAL A 17 -34.27 3.65 22.62
C VAL A 17 -35.44 3.94 21.70
N LEU A 18 -35.21 4.59 20.56
CA LEU A 18 -36.23 4.87 19.55
C LEU A 18 -36.88 3.56 19.05
N ARG A 19 -36.08 2.49 18.84
CA ARG A 19 -36.57 1.15 18.50
C ARG A 19 -37.50 0.58 19.59
N ALA A 20 -37.07 0.59 20.85
CA ALA A 20 -37.88 0.09 21.96
C ALA A 20 -39.20 0.87 22.13
N ALA A 21 -39.14 2.21 22.03
CA ALA A 21 -40.33 3.06 22.09
C ALA A 21 -41.29 2.80 20.92
N SER A 22 -40.76 2.62 19.70
CA SER A 22 -41.55 2.29 18.52
C SER A 22 -42.25 0.93 18.63
N GLU A 23 -41.57 -0.08 19.18
CA GLU A 23 -42.17 -1.41 19.46
C GLU A 23 -43.32 -1.32 20.49
N LEU A 24 -43.23 -0.38 21.43
CA LEU A 24 -44.30 -0.04 22.37
C LEU A 24 -45.35 0.91 21.78
N ARG A 25 -45.21 1.32 20.51
CA ARG A 25 -46.08 2.27 19.80
C ARG A 25 -46.15 3.67 20.46
N ILE A 26 -45.03 4.11 21.00
CA ILE A 26 -44.85 5.46 21.56
C ILE A 26 -44.26 6.34 20.45
N THR A 27 -44.82 7.53 20.22
CA THR A 27 -44.25 8.52 19.30
C THR A 27 -42.89 8.98 19.82
N THR A 28 -41.92 9.05 18.93
CA THR A 28 -40.51 9.25 19.29
C THR A 28 -39.97 10.61 18.88
N VAL A 29 -39.19 11.23 19.77
CA VAL A 29 -38.55 12.53 19.54
C VAL A 29 -37.03 12.44 19.72
N ALA A 30 -36.27 12.98 18.76
CA ALA A 30 -34.82 13.14 18.86
C ALA A 30 -34.41 14.62 18.98
N VAL A 31 -33.25 14.86 19.60
CA VAL A 31 -32.59 16.18 19.62
C VAL A 31 -31.22 16.10 18.94
N TYR A 32 -30.86 17.11 18.15
CA TYR A 32 -29.59 17.13 17.42
C TYR A 32 -28.91 18.50 17.41
N THR A 33 -27.58 18.53 17.30
CA THR A 33 -26.82 19.77 17.04
C THR A 33 -26.60 19.93 15.53
N TYR A 34 -26.18 21.12 15.09
CA TYR A 34 -25.94 21.39 13.66
C TYR A 34 -24.94 20.40 13.03
N GLU A 35 -23.88 20.04 13.74
CA GLU A 35 -22.87 19.07 13.32
C GLU A 35 -23.41 17.65 13.22
N ASP A 36 -24.46 17.31 13.99
CA ASP A 36 -25.08 15.99 14.01
C ASP A 36 -26.33 15.91 13.11
N ARG A 37 -26.60 16.93 12.27
CA ARG A 37 -27.75 16.98 11.35
C ARG A 37 -27.83 15.81 10.37
N PHE A 38 -26.74 15.09 10.15
CA PHE A 38 -26.66 13.90 9.30
C PHE A 38 -26.55 12.59 10.09
N SER A 39 -26.62 12.65 11.43
CA SER A 39 -26.61 11.46 12.26
C SER A 39 -27.85 10.61 12.04
N LEU A 40 -27.66 9.29 12.07
CA LEU A 40 -28.72 8.33 11.80
C LEU A 40 -29.90 8.48 12.77
N HIS A 41 -29.65 8.79 14.05
CA HIS A 41 -30.68 8.85 15.08
C HIS A 41 -31.77 9.91 14.78
N ARG A 42 -31.39 11.04 14.17
CA ARG A 42 -32.31 12.09 13.75
C ARG A 42 -33.38 11.55 12.80
N PHE A 43 -32.99 10.71 11.85
CA PHE A 43 -33.89 10.14 10.83
C PHE A 43 -34.66 8.90 11.31
N LYS A 44 -34.41 8.45 12.54
CA LYS A 44 -35.07 7.28 13.14
C LYS A 44 -36.17 7.63 14.13
N ALA A 45 -36.28 8.90 14.51
CA ALA A 45 -37.38 9.41 15.32
C ALA A 45 -38.54 9.87 14.43
N ASP A 46 -39.76 9.91 14.98
CA ASP A 46 -40.93 10.48 14.30
C ASP A 46 -40.82 12.00 14.17
N GLU A 47 -40.23 12.64 15.17
CA GLU A 47 -39.94 14.08 15.22
C GLU A 47 -38.48 14.33 15.64
N ALA A 48 -37.84 15.38 15.12
CA ALA A 48 -36.49 15.75 15.53
C ALA A 48 -36.24 17.25 15.53
N TYR A 49 -35.67 17.77 16.61
CA TYR A 49 -35.49 19.21 16.85
C TYR A 49 -34.01 19.57 17.06
N GLN A 50 -33.56 20.67 16.44
CA GLN A 50 -32.21 21.18 16.66
C GLN A 50 -32.15 21.84 18.04
N ILE A 51 -31.06 21.59 18.77
CA ILE A 51 -30.71 22.29 20.01
C ILE A 51 -29.40 23.07 19.83
N GLY A 52 -29.38 24.31 20.33
CA GLY A 52 -28.22 25.20 20.22
C GLY A 52 -28.02 25.84 18.84
N ALA A 53 -27.03 26.75 18.79
CA ALA A 53 -26.62 27.46 17.57
C ALA A 53 -25.67 26.62 16.71
N ASP A 54 -25.48 27.03 15.44
CA ASP A 54 -24.71 26.29 14.43
C ASP A 54 -23.19 26.20 14.70
N ASP A 55 -22.70 26.93 15.71
CA ASP A 55 -21.29 26.98 16.13
C ASP A 55 -21.02 26.18 17.43
N GLN A 56 -22.03 25.46 17.95
CA GLN A 56 -21.93 24.72 19.21
C GLN A 56 -22.14 23.21 19.01
N PRO A 57 -21.07 22.44 18.76
CA PRO A 57 -21.21 21.04 18.38
C PRO A 57 -21.65 20.11 19.52
N LEU A 58 -21.22 20.40 20.75
CA LEU A 58 -21.41 19.50 21.91
C LEU A 58 -22.24 20.11 23.03
N LYS A 59 -21.91 21.35 23.42
CA LYS A 59 -22.53 22.06 24.55
C LYS A 59 -24.06 21.92 24.62
N PRO A 60 -24.81 21.98 23.51
CA PRO A 60 -26.27 21.90 23.58
C PRO A 60 -26.80 20.56 24.13
N TYR A 61 -26.10 19.44 23.92
CA TYR A 61 -26.49 18.14 24.50
C TYR A 61 -26.35 18.08 26.03
N LEU A 62 -25.68 19.06 26.64
CA LEU A 62 -25.53 19.22 28.08
C LEU A 62 -26.40 20.34 28.65
N ASP A 63 -27.18 21.02 27.79
CA ASP A 63 -28.06 22.11 28.18
C ASP A 63 -29.43 21.56 28.63
N ILE A 64 -29.59 21.46 29.94
CA ILE A 64 -30.80 20.95 30.60
C ILE A 64 -32.03 21.76 30.17
N GLU A 65 -31.97 23.09 30.20
CA GLU A 65 -33.13 23.94 29.95
C GLU A 65 -33.50 23.95 28.48
N ALA A 66 -32.53 23.88 27.56
CA ALA A 66 -32.82 23.72 26.14
C ALA A 66 -33.57 22.41 25.84
N ILE A 67 -33.15 21.29 26.44
CA ILE A 67 -33.80 19.99 26.23
C ILE A 67 -35.21 19.98 26.86
N ILE A 68 -35.37 20.52 28.06
CA ILE A 68 -36.68 20.65 28.72
C ILE A 68 -37.61 21.55 27.92
N HIS A 69 -37.11 22.66 27.38
CA HIS A 69 -37.89 23.56 26.53
C HIS A 69 -38.43 22.84 25.29
N VAL A 70 -37.56 22.12 24.56
CA VAL A 70 -37.99 21.30 23.41
C VAL A 70 -39.03 20.25 23.82
N ALA A 71 -38.84 19.58 24.97
CA ALA A 71 -39.79 18.59 25.45
C ALA A 71 -41.18 19.20 25.74
N LYS A 72 -41.22 20.39 26.36
CA LYS A 72 -42.47 21.10 26.67
C LYS A 72 -43.18 21.63 25.44
N GLU A 73 -42.47 22.27 24.53
CA GLU A 73 -43.05 22.81 23.29
C GLU A 73 -43.71 21.73 22.42
N ASN A 74 -43.23 20.49 22.54
CA ASN A 74 -43.66 19.37 21.71
C ASN A 74 -44.48 18.32 22.48
N GLU A 75 -44.97 18.65 23.68
CA GLU A 75 -45.87 17.81 24.50
C GLU A 75 -45.30 16.41 24.77
N VAL A 76 -44.02 16.33 25.16
CA VAL A 76 -43.34 15.07 25.49
C VAL A 76 -43.72 14.61 26.90
N ASP A 77 -44.14 13.35 27.04
CA ASP A 77 -44.52 12.76 28.34
C ASP A 77 -43.30 12.29 29.15
N ALA A 78 -42.27 11.79 28.47
CA ALA A 78 -41.12 11.16 29.10
C ALA A 78 -39.81 11.44 28.34
N ILE A 79 -38.71 11.57 29.09
CA ILE A 79 -37.36 11.69 28.54
C ILE A 79 -36.55 10.47 28.94
N HIS A 80 -35.99 9.78 27.95
CA HIS A 80 -34.97 8.76 28.16
C HIS A 80 -33.58 9.37 27.95
N PRO A 81 -32.68 9.35 28.95
CA PRO A 81 -31.39 10.02 28.82
C PRO A 81 -30.32 9.17 28.13
N GLY A 82 -30.55 7.87 27.96
CA GLY A 82 -29.55 6.96 27.41
C GLY A 82 -28.38 6.77 28.37
N TYR A 83 -27.15 6.89 27.89
CA TYR A 83 -25.93 6.88 28.70
C TYR A 83 -25.00 8.03 28.33
N GLY A 84 -24.13 8.44 29.27
CA GLY A 84 -23.33 9.65 29.10
C GLY A 84 -24.20 10.91 29.02
N PHE A 85 -23.60 12.05 28.68
CA PHE A 85 -24.28 13.35 28.71
C PHE A 85 -24.97 13.60 30.06
N LEU A 86 -26.30 13.74 30.07
CA LEU A 86 -27.09 14.07 31.25
C LEU A 86 -27.67 12.84 31.97
N SER A 87 -27.30 11.62 31.59
CA SER A 87 -27.88 10.38 32.14
C SER A 87 -27.68 10.15 33.63
N GLU A 88 -26.63 10.73 34.20
CA GLU A 88 -26.33 10.66 35.64
C GLU A 88 -26.50 12.03 36.31
N ASN A 89 -27.05 13.01 35.58
CA ASN A 89 -27.20 14.36 36.10
C ASN A 89 -28.48 14.45 36.97
N VAL A 90 -28.29 14.50 38.28
CA VAL A 90 -29.37 14.60 39.27
C VAL A 90 -30.25 15.82 39.02
N GLN A 91 -29.66 16.96 38.65
CA GLN A 91 -30.42 18.19 38.37
C GLN A 91 -31.33 18.02 37.17
N PHE A 92 -30.88 17.33 36.12
CA PHE A 92 -31.71 17.06 34.95
C PHE A 92 -32.95 16.22 35.31
N ALA A 93 -32.77 15.16 36.09
CA ALA A 93 -33.87 14.32 36.55
C ALA A 93 -34.85 15.09 37.46
N ARG A 94 -34.35 15.99 38.34
CA ARG A 94 -35.19 16.87 39.17
C ARG A 94 -35.99 17.86 38.32
N ARG A 95 -35.34 18.51 37.34
CA ARG A 95 -36.00 19.43 36.40
C ARG A 95 -37.08 18.73 35.57
N CYS A 96 -36.83 17.51 35.08
CA CYS A 96 -37.88 16.71 34.42
C CYS A 96 -39.11 16.55 35.34
N ARG A 97 -38.90 16.15 36.60
CA ARG A 97 -39.97 15.97 37.59
C ARG A 97 -40.74 17.27 37.86
N GLU A 98 -40.04 18.39 38.01
CA GLU A 98 -40.63 19.71 38.26
C GLU A 98 -41.54 20.18 37.10
N GLU A 99 -41.19 19.82 35.87
CA GLU A 99 -41.95 20.17 34.67
C GLU A 99 -43.00 19.12 34.28
N GLY A 100 -43.20 18.10 35.11
CA GLY A 100 -44.18 17.03 34.86
C GLY A 100 -43.78 16.05 33.76
N ILE A 101 -42.50 15.98 33.41
CA ILE A 101 -41.95 15.06 32.42
C ILE A 101 -41.32 13.85 33.13
N VAL A 102 -41.68 12.63 32.74
CA VAL A 102 -41.13 11.43 33.39
C VAL A 102 -39.69 11.18 32.93
N PHE A 103 -38.75 11.18 33.87
CA PHE A 103 -37.38 10.74 33.62
C PHE A 103 -37.32 9.22 33.61
N VAL A 104 -36.91 8.61 32.48
CA VAL A 104 -36.78 7.15 32.34
C VAL A 104 -35.45 6.69 32.93
N GLY A 105 -35.41 6.60 34.26
CA GLY A 105 -34.25 6.19 35.05
C GLY A 105 -34.60 6.09 36.54
N PRO A 106 -33.60 5.94 37.42
CA PRO A 106 -33.81 5.98 38.86
C PRO A 106 -34.32 7.35 39.32
N GLN A 107 -34.94 7.40 40.49
CA GLN A 107 -35.36 8.67 41.09
C GLN A 107 -34.12 9.55 41.40
N PRO A 108 -34.19 10.89 41.26
CA PRO A 108 -33.06 11.76 41.55
C PRO A 108 -32.46 11.59 42.96
N GLU A 109 -33.25 11.23 43.97
CA GLU A 109 -32.74 10.92 45.32
C GLU A 109 -31.85 9.68 45.33
N VAL A 110 -32.22 8.65 44.56
CA VAL A 110 -31.42 7.43 44.36
C VAL A 110 -30.15 7.75 43.59
N MET A 111 -30.26 8.57 42.54
CA MET A 111 -29.11 9.02 41.75
C MET A 111 -28.13 9.84 42.59
N GLU A 112 -28.61 10.69 43.50
CA GLU A 112 -27.77 11.49 44.39
C GLU A 112 -27.02 10.63 45.41
N GLN A 113 -27.67 9.60 45.94
CA GLN A 113 -27.06 8.66 46.88
C GLN A 113 -25.97 7.79 46.23
N LEU A 114 -26.09 7.50 44.94
CA LEU A 114 -25.22 6.56 44.23
C LEU A 114 -24.25 7.20 43.23
N GLY A 115 -24.54 8.41 42.75
CA GLY A 115 -23.74 9.13 41.74
C GLY A 115 -22.47 9.76 42.30
N ASP A 116 -22.43 10.03 43.61
CA ASP A 116 -21.21 10.41 44.31
C ASP A 116 -20.50 9.15 44.84
N LYS A 117 -19.23 8.94 44.45
CA LYS A 117 -18.45 7.74 44.83
C LYS A 117 -18.27 7.59 46.34
N ILE A 118 -18.13 8.70 47.07
CA ILE A 118 -18.00 8.69 48.53
C ILE A 118 -19.35 8.30 49.15
N ALA A 119 -20.45 8.85 48.66
CA ALA A 119 -21.79 8.51 49.13
C ALA A 119 -22.12 7.02 48.87
N ALA A 120 -21.82 6.53 47.67
CA ALA A 120 -22.02 5.14 47.30
C ALA A 120 -21.19 4.18 48.15
N LYS A 121 -19.92 4.49 48.44
CA LYS A 121 -19.07 3.68 49.34
C LYS A 121 -19.60 3.68 50.78
N LYS A 122 -20.11 4.80 51.30
CA LYS A 122 -20.74 4.85 52.64
C LYS A 122 -21.95 3.91 52.70
N ILE A 123 -22.75 3.88 51.64
CA ILE A 123 -23.90 2.95 51.53
C ILE A 123 -23.40 1.52 51.52
N ALA A 124 -22.42 1.18 50.67
CA ALA A 124 -21.84 -0.16 50.61
C ALA A 124 -21.30 -0.63 51.97
N ARG A 125 -20.54 0.21 52.68
CA ARG A 125 -20.06 -0.07 54.05
C ARG A 125 -21.23 -0.28 55.03
N SER A 126 -22.31 0.51 54.93
CA SER A 126 -23.48 0.39 55.82
C SER A 126 -24.25 -0.93 55.68
N VAL A 127 -24.21 -1.55 54.49
CA VAL A 127 -24.82 -2.87 54.22
C VAL A 127 -23.81 -4.01 54.20
N GLN A 128 -22.62 -3.79 54.77
CA GLN A 128 -21.55 -4.78 54.90
C GLN A 128 -21.08 -5.36 53.55
N VAL A 129 -21.08 -4.54 52.50
CA VAL A 129 -20.44 -4.89 51.22
C VAL A 129 -18.97 -4.45 51.28
N PRO A 130 -18.01 -5.34 50.97
CA PRO A 130 -16.59 -4.98 50.96
C PRO A 130 -16.31 -3.87 49.94
N VAL A 131 -15.55 -2.87 50.36
CA VAL A 131 -15.09 -1.77 49.51
C VAL A 131 -13.57 -1.75 49.48
N ILE A 132 -12.98 -1.11 48.46
CA ILE A 132 -11.55 -0.85 48.43
C ILE A 132 -11.21 0.14 49.55
N GLU A 133 -10.29 -0.24 50.44
CA GLU A 133 -9.84 0.65 51.51
C GLU A 133 -9.17 1.90 50.93
N ASP A 134 -9.58 3.05 51.44
CA ASP A 134 -9.29 4.35 50.87
C ASP A 134 -9.09 5.45 51.92
N ALA A 135 -8.35 6.49 51.55
CA ALA A 135 -8.14 7.70 52.32
C ALA A 135 -8.01 8.92 51.40
N ILE A 136 -8.44 10.09 51.87
CA ILE A 136 -8.31 11.37 51.14
C ILE A 136 -7.29 12.24 51.86
N LEU A 137 -6.33 12.77 51.11
CA LEU A 137 -5.28 13.67 51.59
C LEU A 137 -5.22 14.92 50.75
N SER A 138 -5.17 16.07 51.41
CA SER A 138 -4.88 17.35 50.74
C SER A 138 -3.40 17.44 50.39
N ALA A 139 -3.06 18.36 49.47
CA ALA A 139 -1.69 18.55 49.00
C ALA A 139 -0.70 18.87 50.14
N GLU A 140 -1.17 19.56 51.19
CA GLU A 140 -0.38 20.00 52.34
C GLU A 140 -0.07 18.86 53.32
N ALA A 141 -0.71 17.69 53.18
CA ALA A 141 -0.61 16.59 54.11
C ALA A 141 0.42 15.51 53.70
N ILE A 142 1.42 15.86 52.89
CA ILE A 142 2.41 14.92 52.33
C ILE A 142 3.14 14.08 53.40
N ASP A 143 3.35 14.61 54.60
CA ASP A 143 4.03 13.90 55.68
C ASP A 143 3.24 12.70 56.20
N LYS A 144 1.92 12.67 56.00
CA LYS A 144 1.03 11.58 56.42
C LYS A 144 0.86 10.48 55.37
N VAL A 145 1.40 10.68 54.16
CA VAL A 145 1.22 9.76 53.02
C VAL A 145 1.76 8.37 53.32
N ASP A 146 2.95 8.29 53.92
CA ASP A 146 3.62 7.02 54.24
C ASP A 146 2.79 6.19 55.23
N ASP A 147 2.34 6.81 56.32
CA ASP A 147 1.56 6.15 57.38
C ASP A 147 0.21 5.65 56.84
N ILE A 148 -0.47 6.47 56.03
CA ILE A 148 -1.77 6.12 55.45
C ILE A 148 -1.63 5.04 54.38
N ALA A 149 -0.63 5.13 53.50
CA ALA A 149 -0.37 4.11 52.49
C ALA A 149 0.04 2.76 53.12
N GLU A 150 0.77 2.79 54.24
CA GLU A 150 1.14 1.60 55.00
C GLU A 150 -0.07 1.00 55.75
N GLN A 151 -0.97 1.84 56.27
CA GLN A 151 -2.22 1.41 56.90
C GLN A 151 -3.19 0.75 55.89
N ILE A 152 -3.32 1.30 54.69
CA ILE A 152 -4.10 0.70 53.59
C ILE A 152 -3.38 -0.55 53.05
N GLY A 153 -2.05 -0.53 53.08
CA GLY A 153 -1.16 -1.59 52.65
C GLY A 153 -0.82 -1.50 51.17
N PHE A 154 0.47 -1.59 50.84
CA PHE A 154 0.95 -1.59 49.45
C PHE A 154 0.57 -2.87 48.67
N PRO A 155 0.47 -2.82 47.32
CA PRO A 155 0.52 -1.61 46.50
C PRO A 155 -0.73 -0.74 46.69
N VAL A 156 -0.56 0.58 46.53
CA VAL A 156 -1.65 1.57 46.57
C VAL A 156 -1.71 2.34 45.25
N ILE A 157 -2.84 2.95 44.94
CA ILE A 157 -3.00 3.85 43.80
C ILE A 157 -3.42 5.23 44.29
N PHE A 158 -2.69 6.25 43.82
CA PHE A 158 -3.04 7.64 44.01
C PHE A 158 -3.93 8.09 42.86
N LYS A 159 -5.02 8.80 43.15
CA LYS A 159 -5.96 9.33 42.17
C LYS A 159 -6.35 10.76 42.55
N ALA A 160 -6.43 11.67 41.60
CA ALA A 160 -6.96 13.01 41.86
C ALA A 160 -8.43 12.96 42.32
N ALA A 161 -8.78 13.69 43.37
CA ALA A 161 -10.15 13.72 43.91
C ALA A 161 -11.13 14.45 42.97
N ALA A 162 -10.68 15.51 42.31
CA ALA A 162 -11.44 16.27 41.33
C ALA A 162 -11.24 15.79 39.88
N GLY A 163 -10.43 14.75 39.65
CA GLY A 163 -9.96 14.36 38.31
C GLY A 163 -10.65 13.14 37.71
N GLY A 164 -10.85 13.16 36.39
CA GLY A 164 -11.34 12.02 35.59
C GLY A 164 -10.44 11.78 34.36
N GLY A 165 -10.50 10.56 33.79
CA GLY A 165 -9.82 10.24 32.52
C GLY A 165 -8.36 9.76 32.63
N GLY A 166 -7.92 9.28 33.80
CA GLY A 166 -6.60 8.63 33.96
C GLY A 166 -5.41 9.59 34.13
N ARG A 167 -5.64 10.90 34.23
CA ARG A 167 -4.63 11.92 34.56
C ARG A 167 -4.51 12.08 36.08
N GLY A 168 -3.30 12.27 36.60
CA GLY A 168 -3.05 12.30 38.04
C GLY A 168 -3.29 10.96 38.76
N MET A 169 -3.15 9.83 38.05
CA MET A 169 -3.23 8.48 38.65
C MET A 169 -1.86 7.80 38.67
N ARG A 170 -1.43 7.27 39.82
CA ARG A 170 -0.15 6.55 39.94
C ARG A 170 -0.24 5.36 40.87
N VAL A 171 0.27 4.22 40.40
CA VAL A 171 0.45 3.03 41.25
C VAL A 171 1.77 3.16 41.99
N VAL A 172 1.72 3.03 43.31
CA VAL A 172 2.88 3.05 44.20
C VAL A 172 2.99 1.67 44.82
N ARG A 173 4.09 0.97 44.55
CA ARG A 173 4.28 -0.42 44.99
C ARG A 173 5.03 -0.50 46.31
N GLU A 174 5.85 0.49 46.64
CA GLU A 174 6.69 0.49 47.83
C GLU A 174 6.70 1.84 48.54
N LYS A 175 6.94 1.82 49.85
CA LYS A 175 6.96 3.01 50.72
C LYS A 175 7.93 4.09 50.23
N ALA A 176 9.09 3.70 49.69
CA ALA A 176 10.11 4.64 49.22
C ALA A 176 9.62 5.57 48.08
N GLU A 177 8.61 5.15 47.33
CA GLU A 177 8.08 5.87 46.17
C GLU A 177 6.87 6.76 46.51
N ALA A 178 6.29 6.59 47.71
CA ALA A 178 4.98 7.16 48.06
C ALA A 178 4.99 8.68 48.12
N LYS A 179 5.91 9.31 48.86
CA LYS A 179 5.97 10.79 48.94
C LYS A 179 6.26 11.46 47.61
N ALA A 180 7.20 10.92 46.82
CA ALA A 180 7.55 11.46 45.51
C ALA A 180 6.37 11.37 44.54
N SER A 181 5.72 10.18 44.47
CA SER A 181 4.57 9.96 43.60
C SER A 181 3.36 10.81 44.00
N PHE A 182 3.15 11.04 45.30
CA PHE A 182 2.08 11.90 45.81
C PHE A 182 2.31 13.37 45.42
N ALA A 183 3.53 13.88 45.58
CA ALA A 183 3.87 15.25 45.19
C ALA A 183 3.66 15.49 43.69
N GLU A 184 4.07 14.52 42.85
CA GLU A 184 3.86 14.59 41.41
C GLU A 184 2.37 14.52 41.05
N ALA A 185 1.63 13.55 41.59
CA ALA A 185 0.20 13.39 41.32
C ALA A 185 -0.62 14.61 41.78
N SER A 186 -0.31 15.15 42.96
CA SER A 186 -0.95 16.35 43.52
C SER A 186 -0.64 17.60 42.70
N SER A 187 0.62 17.79 42.27
CA SER A 187 1.02 18.91 41.40
C SER A 187 0.34 18.84 40.03
N GLU A 188 0.24 17.65 39.45
CA GLU A 188 -0.46 17.40 38.20
C GLU A 188 -1.96 17.68 38.35
N ALA A 189 -2.59 17.19 39.42
CA ALA A 189 -4.00 17.43 39.73
C ALA A 189 -4.30 18.91 39.94
N LEU A 190 -3.46 19.63 40.69
CA LEU A 190 -3.60 21.07 40.94
C LEU A 190 -3.49 21.88 39.63
N LYS A 191 -2.52 21.53 38.76
CA LYS A 191 -2.36 22.20 37.46
C LYS A 191 -3.49 21.91 36.48
N ALA A 192 -4.04 20.70 36.52
CA ALA A 192 -5.06 20.26 35.58
C ALA A 192 -6.49 20.62 36.01
N PHE A 193 -6.78 20.59 37.31
CA PHE A 193 -8.14 20.64 37.85
C PHE A 193 -8.34 21.73 38.92
N GLY A 194 -7.28 22.46 39.30
CA GLY A 194 -7.35 23.50 40.35
C GLY A 194 -7.48 22.96 41.77
N ASP A 195 -7.49 21.62 41.95
CA ASP A 195 -7.56 20.93 43.23
C ASP A 195 -6.45 19.86 43.30
N GLY A 196 -5.55 20.02 44.27
CA GLY A 196 -4.42 19.11 44.51
C GLY A 196 -4.74 17.92 45.43
N THR A 197 -6.01 17.73 45.80
CA THR A 197 -6.45 16.65 46.70
C THR A 197 -6.33 15.29 46.01
N ILE A 198 -5.75 14.32 46.72
CA ILE A 198 -5.47 12.96 46.23
C ILE A 198 -6.20 11.92 47.10
N PHE A 199 -6.89 11.00 46.45
CA PHE A 199 -7.31 9.71 46.99
C PHE A 199 -6.16 8.72 46.96
N ILE A 200 -5.89 8.09 48.10
CA ILE A 200 -5.08 6.88 48.20
C ILE A 200 -6.03 5.71 48.34
N GLU A 201 -6.00 4.76 47.42
CA GLU A 201 -6.79 3.53 47.49
C GLU A 201 -5.89 2.29 47.44
N LYS A 202 -6.33 1.19 48.04
CA LYS A 202 -5.69 -0.11 47.82
C LYS A 202 -5.67 -0.43 46.33
N PHE A 203 -4.50 -0.72 45.78
CA PHE A 203 -4.38 -1.18 44.40
C PHE A 203 -4.58 -2.69 44.36
N ILE A 204 -5.64 -3.14 43.70
CA ILE A 204 -5.87 -4.56 43.44
C ILE A 204 -5.06 -4.94 42.22
N ASP A 205 -4.12 -5.87 42.37
CA ASP A 205 -3.25 -6.29 41.27
C ASP A 205 -3.98 -7.31 40.37
N ASN A 206 -3.89 -7.11 39.05
CA ASN A 206 -4.49 -7.97 38.04
C ASN A 206 -5.96 -8.39 38.30
N PRO A 207 -6.89 -7.46 38.61
CA PRO A 207 -8.26 -7.80 38.91
C PRO A 207 -9.03 -8.17 37.63
N LYS A 208 -10.13 -8.91 37.81
CA LYS A 208 -11.26 -8.89 36.87
C LYS A 208 -12.18 -7.71 37.21
N HIS A 209 -12.65 -7.00 36.20
CA HIS A 209 -13.71 -6.02 36.35
C HIS A 209 -15.04 -6.70 36.05
N ILE A 210 -15.82 -6.96 37.10
CA ILE A 210 -17.11 -7.65 37.04
C ILE A 210 -18.21 -6.68 37.39
N GLU A 211 -19.30 -6.69 36.64
CA GLU A 211 -20.42 -5.81 36.91
C GLU A 211 -21.76 -6.55 36.83
N VAL A 212 -22.73 -6.14 37.63
CA VAL A 212 -24.02 -6.83 37.76
C VAL A 212 -25.14 -5.92 37.27
N GLN A 213 -25.90 -6.40 36.29
CA GLN A 213 -27.06 -5.71 35.78
C GLN A 213 -28.21 -5.79 36.78
N LEU A 214 -28.80 -4.65 37.12
CA LEU A 214 -30.01 -4.56 37.94
C LEU A 214 -31.21 -4.13 37.09
N LEU A 215 -32.38 -4.63 37.48
CA LEU A 215 -33.67 -4.14 37.01
C LEU A 215 -34.64 -4.12 38.19
N ALA A 216 -35.23 -2.95 38.46
CA ALA A 216 -36.12 -2.75 39.60
C ALA A 216 -37.38 -1.98 39.21
N ASP A 217 -38.54 -2.38 39.71
CA ASP A 217 -39.78 -1.63 39.51
C ASP A 217 -40.08 -0.63 40.65
N ASN A 218 -41.12 0.19 40.47
CA ASN A 218 -41.54 1.17 41.47
C ASN A 218 -42.33 0.54 42.65
N PHE A 219 -42.34 -0.80 42.77
CA PHE A 219 -43.12 -1.55 43.77
C PHE A 219 -42.21 -2.35 44.72
N GLY A 220 -40.90 -2.08 44.70
CA GLY A 220 -39.91 -2.70 45.57
C GLY A 220 -39.38 -4.05 45.06
N ASN A 221 -39.74 -4.48 43.85
CA ASN A 221 -39.18 -5.68 43.25
C ASN A 221 -37.85 -5.33 42.56
N ILE A 222 -36.79 -6.05 42.91
CA ILE A 222 -35.44 -5.87 42.38
C ILE A 222 -34.89 -7.24 41.99
N VAL A 223 -34.40 -7.36 40.76
CA VAL A 223 -33.70 -8.56 40.26
C VAL A 223 -32.34 -8.18 39.69
N HIS A 224 -31.41 -9.13 39.68
CA HIS A 224 -30.19 -9.04 38.88
C HIS A 224 -30.36 -9.84 37.58
N LEU A 225 -29.84 -9.32 36.47
CA LEU A 225 -29.78 -10.00 35.17
C LEU A 225 -28.37 -10.57 34.93
N PHE A 226 -27.83 -11.20 35.98
CA PHE A 226 -26.47 -11.76 36.04
C PHE A 226 -25.37 -10.71 35.84
N GLU A 227 -24.14 -11.20 35.63
CA GLU A 227 -22.91 -10.42 35.55
C GLU A 227 -22.38 -10.30 34.11
N ARG A 228 -21.54 -9.28 33.91
CA ARG A 228 -20.68 -9.11 32.74
C ARG A 228 -19.22 -9.03 33.19
N ASP A 229 -18.33 -9.61 32.39
CA ASP A 229 -16.88 -9.43 32.50
C ASP A 229 -16.45 -8.33 31.53
N CYS A 230 -16.00 -7.21 32.10
CA CYS A 230 -15.51 -6.04 31.37
C CYS A 230 -14.00 -5.84 31.58
N SER A 231 -13.27 -6.92 31.88
CA SER A 231 -11.83 -6.87 32.20
C SER A 231 -10.97 -6.53 31.00
N VAL A 232 -11.44 -6.70 29.76
CA VAL A 232 -10.66 -6.35 28.57
C VAL A 232 -10.68 -4.84 28.36
N GLN A 233 -9.67 -4.17 28.93
CA GLN A 233 -9.58 -2.72 29.00
C GLN A 233 -8.27 -2.18 28.46
N ARG A 234 -8.30 -0.96 27.93
CA ARG A 234 -7.10 -0.18 27.60
C ARG A 234 -7.15 1.13 28.36
N ARG A 235 -6.13 1.42 29.19
CA ARG A 235 -6.07 2.63 30.03
C ARG A 235 -7.37 2.85 30.81
N PHE A 236 -7.87 1.77 31.42
CA PHE A 236 -9.13 1.75 32.20
C PHE A 236 -10.42 2.04 31.39
N GLN A 237 -10.37 2.00 30.06
CA GLN A 237 -11.54 2.07 29.19
C GLN A 237 -11.91 0.68 28.69
N LYS A 238 -13.19 0.31 28.79
CA LYS A 238 -13.74 -0.97 28.33
C LYS A 238 -13.66 -1.07 26.80
N VAL A 239 -13.14 -2.19 26.29
CA VAL A 239 -12.94 -2.45 24.86
C VAL A 239 -13.82 -3.61 24.38
N VAL A 240 -13.83 -4.71 25.14
CA VAL A 240 -14.60 -5.93 24.86
C VAL A 240 -15.29 -6.37 26.14
N GLU A 241 -16.58 -6.69 26.03
CA GLU A 241 -17.39 -7.13 27.16
C GLU A 241 -17.96 -8.52 26.88
N ILE A 242 -18.03 -9.35 27.92
CA ILE A 242 -18.49 -10.74 27.84
C ILE A 242 -19.61 -10.95 28.86
N ALA A 243 -20.67 -11.68 28.50
CA ALA A 243 -21.66 -12.17 29.44
C ALA A 243 -21.94 -13.65 29.21
N PRO A 244 -22.08 -14.48 30.27
CA PRO A 244 -21.69 -14.20 31.65
C PRO A 244 -20.16 -14.14 31.81
N ALA A 245 -19.66 -13.88 33.04
CA ALA A 245 -18.23 -13.81 33.30
C ALA A 245 -17.58 -15.20 33.26
N PRO A 246 -16.66 -15.48 32.31
CA PRO A 246 -16.05 -16.79 32.20
C PRO A 246 -15.06 -17.04 33.35
N ASN A 247 -15.06 -18.27 33.88
CA ASN A 247 -14.22 -18.72 34.98
C ASN A 247 -14.33 -17.91 36.29
N LEU A 248 -15.38 -17.09 36.47
CA LEU A 248 -15.62 -16.47 37.76
C LEU A 248 -15.96 -17.56 38.79
N PRO A 249 -15.23 -17.66 39.92
CA PRO A 249 -15.52 -18.64 40.97
C PRO A 249 -16.97 -18.51 41.46
N GLU A 250 -17.63 -19.63 41.73
CA GLU A 250 -19.05 -19.63 42.10
C GLU A 250 -19.34 -18.78 43.34
N GLN A 251 -18.45 -18.83 44.35
CA GLN A 251 -18.58 -18.00 45.54
C GLN A 251 -18.49 -16.51 45.21
N ALA A 252 -17.53 -16.10 44.37
CA ALA A 252 -17.39 -14.71 43.94
C ALA A 252 -18.61 -14.26 43.11
N ARG A 253 -19.14 -15.14 42.25
CA ARG A 253 -20.37 -14.91 41.48
C ARG A 253 -21.56 -14.66 42.39
N GLN A 254 -21.78 -15.52 43.39
CA GLN A 254 -22.88 -15.31 44.33
C GLN A 254 -22.68 -14.02 45.15
N ASN A 255 -21.45 -13.74 45.58
CA ASN A 255 -21.12 -12.52 46.31
C ASN A 255 -21.44 -11.25 45.50
N VAL A 256 -21.06 -11.16 44.22
CA VAL A 256 -21.38 -9.97 43.40
C VAL A 256 -22.89 -9.77 43.25
N TYR A 257 -23.67 -10.86 43.11
CA TYR A 257 -25.13 -10.77 43.03
C TYR A 257 -25.74 -10.28 44.35
N ASP A 258 -25.36 -10.92 45.47
CA ASP A 258 -25.88 -10.58 46.79
C ASP A 258 -25.53 -9.14 47.17
N TYR A 259 -24.30 -8.71 46.87
CA TYR A 259 -23.84 -7.34 47.15
C TYR A 259 -24.57 -6.32 46.29
N ALA A 260 -24.76 -6.59 44.99
CA ALA A 260 -25.50 -5.70 44.10
C ALA A 260 -26.96 -5.53 44.58
N ILE A 261 -27.63 -6.63 44.96
CA ILE A 261 -29.00 -6.59 45.49
C ILE A 261 -29.07 -5.88 46.84
N LYS A 262 -28.10 -6.08 47.74
CA LYS A 262 -28.03 -5.37 49.03
C LYS A 262 -27.92 -3.86 48.85
N ILE A 263 -27.00 -3.40 47.99
CA ILE A 263 -26.82 -1.99 47.68
C ILE A 263 -28.12 -1.41 47.08
N ALA A 264 -28.71 -2.11 46.11
CA ALA A 264 -29.95 -1.67 45.47
C ALA A 264 -31.12 -1.54 46.45
N LYS A 265 -31.28 -2.49 47.38
CA LYS A 265 -32.31 -2.45 48.42
C LYS A 265 -32.08 -1.31 49.42
N ALA A 266 -30.83 -1.01 49.76
CA ALA A 266 -30.49 0.04 50.73
C ALA A 266 -31.00 1.44 50.31
N VAL A 267 -31.06 1.68 48.99
CA VAL A 267 -31.47 2.96 48.41
C VAL A 267 -32.85 2.93 47.78
N ASN A 268 -33.58 1.81 47.89
CA ASN A 268 -34.84 1.58 47.16
C ASN A 268 -34.70 1.84 45.66
N TYR A 269 -33.68 1.22 45.04
CA TYR A 269 -33.36 1.42 43.64
C TYR A 269 -34.56 1.14 42.72
N ASN A 270 -34.71 1.93 41.65
CA ASN A 270 -35.74 1.76 40.64
C ASN A 270 -35.15 1.91 39.22
N ASN A 271 -35.83 1.32 38.23
CA ASN A 271 -35.39 1.24 36.83
C ASN A 271 -34.14 0.36 36.64
N ALA A 272 -33.39 0.53 35.53
CA ALA A 272 -32.16 -0.21 35.28
C ALA A 272 -30.94 0.47 35.92
N GLY A 273 -29.95 -0.33 36.29
CA GLY A 273 -28.68 0.13 36.85
C GLY A 273 -27.60 -0.92 36.74
N THR A 274 -26.37 -0.58 37.05
CA THR A 274 -25.28 -1.57 37.15
C THR A 274 -24.40 -1.28 38.35
N VAL A 275 -24.05 -2.34 39.08
CA VAL A 275 -23.11 -2.29 40.20
C VAL A 275 -21.78 -2.88 39.74
N GLU A 276 -20.69 -2.12 39.86
CA GLU A 276 -19.35 -2.52 39.41
C GLU A 276 -18.46 -2.98 40.57
N PHE A 277 -17.69 -4.04 40.33
CA PHE A 277 -16.80 -4.69 41.27
C PHE A 277 -15.43 -4.98 40.65
N LEU A 278 -14.37 -4.93 41.48
CA LEU A 278 -13.12 -5.63 41.19
C LEU A 278 -13.14 -6.98 41.89
N VAL A 279 -12.74 -8.02 41.18
CA VAL A 279 -12.55 -9.37 41.73
C VAL A 279 -11.07 -9.72 41.59
N ASP A 280 -10.40 -10.00 42.69
CA ASP A 280 -8.97 -10.35 42.68
C ASP A 280 -8.74 -11.83 42.30
N GLN A 281 -7.48 -12.27 42.34
CA GLN A 281 -7.11 -13.64 41.99
C GLN A 281 -7.58 -14.68 43.02
N GLN A 282 -7.83 -14.27 44.26
CA GLN A 282 -8.32 -15.10 45.35
C GLN A 282 -9.85 -15.23 45.30
N GLY A 283 -10.53 -14.41 44.49
CA GLY A 283 -11.97 -14.37 44.37
C GLY A 283 -12.65 -13.41 45.37
N GLU A 284 -11.87 -12.55 46.03
CA GLU A 284 -12.40 -11.49 46.88
C GLU A 284 -13.02 -10.38 46.03
N VAL A 285 -14.17 -9.87 46.46
CA VAL A 285 -15.02 -8.96 45.67
C VAL A 285 -15.05 -7.60 46.35
N PHE A 286 -14.64 -6.56 45.62
CA PHE A 286 -14.57 -5.18 46.10
C PHE A 286 -15.48 -4.28 45.27
N PHE A 287 -16.42 -3.61 45.93
CA PHE A 287 -17.30 -2.62 45.29
C PHE A 287 -16.51 -1.39 44.81
N ILE A 288 -16.83 -0.91 43.60
CA ILE A 288 -16.23 0.29 42.99
C ILE A 288 -17.25 1.42 42.94
N GLU A 289 -18.32 1.24 42.17
CA GLU A 289 -19.31 2.27 41.86
C GLU A 289 -20.65 1.66 41.42
N VAL A 290 -21.68 2.50 41.37
CA VAL A 290 -22.95 2.19 40.73
C VAL A 290 -23.11 3.15 39.55
N ASN A 291 -23.50 2.60 38.41
CA ASN A 291 -23.92 3.36 37.24
C ASN A 291 -25.46 3.41 37.25
N PRO A 292 -26.10 4.51 37.70
CA PRO A 292 -27.55 4.59 37.88
C PRO A 292 -28.30 4.81 36.55
N ARG A 293 -27.96 4.02 35.52
CA ARG A 293 -28.43 4.14 34.14
C ARG A 293 -28.17 2.85 33.35
N ILE A 294 -28.59 2.83 32.09
CA ILE A 294 -28.15 1.82 31.13
C ILE A 294 -26.67 2.00 30.76
N GLN A 295 -26.00 0.91 30.38
CA GLN A 295 -24.62 0.90 29.88
C GLN A 295 -24.55 0.48 28.41
N VAL A 296 -23.41 0.78 27.77
CA VAL A 296 -23.17 0.48 26.35
C VAL A 296 -23.31 -1.03 26.08
N GLU A 297 -22.78 -1.83 27.01
CA GLU A 297 -22.70 -3.29 27.05
C GLU A 297 -23.96 -4.01 27.54
N HIS A 298 -25.09 -3.32 27.73
CA HIS A 298 -26.35 -4.00 28.07
C HIS A 298 -26.72 -5.11 27.06
N THR A 299 -26.29 -4.96 25.80
CA THR A 299 -26.62 -5.88 24.71
C THR A 299 -26.17 -7.32 24.97
N VAL A 300 -25.02 -7.54 25.63
CA VAL A 300 -24.57 -8.92 25.94
C VAL A 300 -25.47 -9.57 26.99
N THR A 301 -26.00 -8.80 27.94
CA THR A 301 -26.98 -9.29 28.91
C THR A 301 -28.31 -9.62 28.24
N GLU A 302 -28.79 -8.78 27.31
CA GLU A 302 -30.02 -9.08 26.55
C GLU A 302 -29.87 -10.38 25.75
N GLU A 303 -28.72 -10.60 25.11
CA GLU A 303 -28.48 -11.80 24.29
C GLU A 303 -28.44 -13.11 25.12
N ILE A 304 -27.93 -13.08 26.36
CA ILE A 304 -27.89 -14.28 27.20
C ILE A 304 -29.19 -14.51 27.98
N THR A 305 -29.98 -13.47 28.25
CA THR A 305 -31.21 -13.57 29.05
C THR A 305 -32.49 -13.61 28.21
N GLY A 306 -32.47 -13.05 27.01
CA GLY A 306 -33.66 -12.80 26.20
C GLY A 306 -34.53 -11.64 26.70
N ILE A 307 -34.03 -10.83 27.64
CA ILE A 307 -34.78 -9.72 28.23
C ILE A 307 -34.38 -8.42 27.54
N ASP A 308 -35.36 -7.71 27.00
CA ASP A 308 -35.16 -6.35 26.48
C ASP A 308 -35.12 -5.36 27.66
N ILE A 309 -33.93 -4.89 27.99
CA ILE A 309 -33.67 -4.00 29.13
C ILE A 309 -34.28 -2.63 28.85
N VAL A 310 -34.05 -2.04 27.68
CA VAL A 310 -34.51 -0.68 27.34
C VAL A 310 -36.03 -0.59 27.32
N ARG A 311 -36.69 -1.57 26.70
CA ARG A 311 -38.16 -1.67 26.69
C ARG A 311 -38.69 -1.81 28.12
N SER A 312 -38.01 -2.61 28.95
CA SER A 312 -38.37 -2.75 30.37
C SER A 312 -38.20 -1.45 31.15
N GLN A 313 -37.14 -0.66 30.89
CA GLN A 313 -36.96 0.66 31.51
C GLN A 313 -38.15 1.60 31.24
N ILE A 314 -38.64 1.65 29.99
CA ILE A 314 -39.78 2.48 29.60
C ILE A 314 -41.07 2.00 30.28
N LEU A 315 -41.30 0.68 30.33
CA LEU A 315 -42.47 0.09 30.99
C LEU A 315 -42.46 0.35 32.50
N ILE A 316 -41.31 0.18 33.16
CA ILE A 316 -41.14 0.48 34.59
C ILE A 316 -41.42 1.96 34.86
N ALA A 317 -40.87 2.87 34.05
CA ALA A 317 -41.14 4.30 34.17
C ALA A 317 -42.63 4.62 33.95
N SER A 318 -43.34 3.84 33.13
CA SER A 318 -44.80 3.91 32.95
C SER A 318 -45.62 3.30 34.11
N GLY A 319 -44.97 2.81 35.17
CA GLY A 319 -45.63 2.23 36.36
C GLY A 319 -45.96 0.74 36.23
N VAL A 320 -45.30 0.00 35.33
CA VAL A 320 -45.51 -1.45 35.14
C VAL A 320 -44.62 -2.24 36.11
N LYS A 321 -45.19 -3.30 36.72
CA LYS A 321 -44.47 -4.24 37.61
C LYS A 321 -43.60 -5.21 36.82
N LEU A 322 -42.51 -5.69 37.41
CA LEU A 322 -41.64 -6.70 36.77
C LEU A 322 -42.40 -7.98 36.36
N ALA A 323 -43.33 -8.43 37.21
CA ALA A 323 -44.12 -9.65 36.97
C ALA A 323 -45.28 -9.46 35.96
N ASP A 324 -45.55 -8.23 35.49
CA ASP A 324 -46.58 -7.98 34.50
C ASP A 324 -46.29 -8.73 33.19
N PRO A 325 -47.27 -9.29 32.48
CA PRO A 325 -47.05 -10.00 31.21
C PRO A 325 -46.28 -9.20 30.14
N GLN A 326 -46.25 -7.88 30.24
CA GLN A 326 -45.47 -7.03 29.34
C GLN A 326 -43.95 -7.11 29.58
N ILE A 327 -43.49 -7.43 30.80
CA ILE A 327 -42.07 -7.57 31.16
C ILE A 327 -41.74 -9.06 31.45
N TYR A 328 -42.62 -9.74 32.19
CA TYR A 328 -42.62 -11.17 32.45
C TYR A 328 -41.42 -11.70 33.27
N ILE A 329 -41.04 -10.95 34.32
CA ILE A 329 -40.05 -11.38 35.31
C ILE A 329 -40.78 -11.63 36.63
N THR A 330 -41.17 -12.89 36.87
CA THR A 330 -41.99 -13.27 38.04
C THR A 330 -41.17 -13.41 39.32
N SER A 331 -39.89 -13.79 39.21
CA SER A 331 -38.94 -13.92 40.33
C SER A 331 -37.50 -14.01 39.82
N GLN A 332 -36.51 -13.94 40.72
CA GLN A 332 -35.09 -14.09 40.37
C GLN A 332 -34.81 -15.47 39.73
N GLU A 333 -35.48 -16.52 40.21
CA GLU A 333 -35.33 -17.91 39.76
C GLU A 333 -35.93 -18.16 38.36
N SER A 334 -36.78 -17.26 37.86
CA SER A 334 -37.34 -17.36 36.51
C SER A 334 -36.33 -17.01 35.41
N LEU A 335 -35.25 -16.31 35.77
CA LEU A 335 -34.21 -15.84 34.88
C LEU A 335 -33.22 -16.96 34.55
N LYS A 336 -32.79 -17.05 33.28
CA LYS A 336 -31.86 -18.08 32.80
C LYS A 336 -30.78 -17.49 31.93
N ILE A 337 -29.59 -18.09 31.98
CA ILE A 337 -28.47 -17.80 31.09
C ILE A 337 -28.51 -18.77 29.91
N ASN A 338 -28.48 -18.24 28.69
CA ASN A 338 -28.38 -19.00 27.45
C ASN A 338 -27.03 -18.74 26.76
N GLY A 339 -26.02 -19.56 27.07
CA GLY A 339 -24.71 -19.49 26.42
C GLY A 339 -23.89 -18.28 26.83
N PHE A 340 -23.18 -17.69 25.86
CA PHE A 340 -22.27 -16.56 26.01
C PHE A 340 -22.53 -15.52 24.92
N ALA A 341 -22.40 -14.25 25.28
CA ALA A 341 -22.36 -13.13 24.37
C ALA A 341 -21.05 -12.32 24.53
N ILE A 342 -20.55 -11.77 23.42
CA ILE A 342 -19.36 -10.91 23.37
C ILE A 342 -19.75 -9.66 22.59
N GLN A 343 -19.44 -8.48 23.12
CA GLN A 343 -19.57 -7.21 22.41
C GLN A 343 -18.19 -6.65 22.05
N CYS A 344 -18.07 -6.12 20.84
CA CYS A 344 -16.95 -5.32 20.38
C CYS A 344 -17.46 -4.00 19.80
N ARG A 345 -16.72 -2.91 20.05
CA ARG A 345 -17.02 -1.59 19.51
C ARG A 345 -16.07 -1.28 18.36
N ILE A 346 -16.60 -1.21 17.14
CA ILE A 346 -15.81 -0.77 15.99
C ILE A 346 -15.76 0.76 16.03
N THR A 347 -14.55 1.32 16.14
CA THR A 347 -14.29 2.76 16.21
C THR A 347 -13.40 3.22 15.06
N THR A 348 -13.28 4.53 14.85
CA THR A 348 -12.30 5.14 13.93
C THR A 348 -10.90 5.26 14.50
N GLU A 349 -10.64 4.72 15.69
CA GLU A 349 -9.33 4.82 16.34
C GLU A 349 -8.29 3.97 15.61
N ASP A 350 -7.18 4.59 15.25
CA ASP A 350 -6.05 3.92 14.60
C ASP A 350 -5.10 3.30 15.63
N PRO A 351 -5.03 1.95 15.76
CA PRO A 351 -4.15 1.32 16.72
C PRO A 351 -2.66 1.55 16.46
N GLU A 352 -2.25 1.80 15.21
CA GLU A 352 -0.85 2.10 14.85
C GLU A 352 -0.47 3.53 15.25
N SER A 353 -1.45 4.43 15.37
CA SER A 353 -1.30 5.82 15.82
C SER A 353 -1.78 6.03 17.26
N ASN A 354 -1.51 5.06 18.15
CA ASN A 354 -1.87 5.09 19.57
C ASN A 354 -3.37 5.35 19.85
N PHE A 355 -4.25 4.83 18.98
CA PHE A 355 -5.70 4.94 19.03
C PHE A 355 -6.21 6.37 18.87
N LYS A 356 -5.47 7.22 18.13
CA LYS A 356 -6.00 8.52 17.69
C LYS A 356 -7.21 8.26 16.77
N PRO A 357 -8.39 8.84 17.05
CA PRO A 357 -9.53 8.76 16.14
C PRO A 357 -9.22 9.39 14.79
N ASP A 358 -9.53 8.66 13.73
CA ASP A 358 -9.52 9.13 12.36
C ASP A 358 -10.89 9.74 11.98
N TYR A 359 -10.87 10.64 11.01
CA TYR A 359 -12.02 11.40 10.55
C TYR A 359 -12.05 11.50 9.05
N GLY A 360 -13.25 11.63 8.49
CA GLY A 360 -13.40 11.69 7.05
C GLY A 360 -14.70 11.08 6.59
N THR A 361 -14.78 10.81 5.29
CA THR A 361 -15.99 10.28 4.67
C THR A 361 -15.90 8.77 4.58
N LEU A 362 -16.93 8.06 5.03
CA LEU A 362 -17.09 6.63 4.78
C LEU A 362 -17.35 6.38 3.29
N ILE A 363 -16.32 5.99 2.55
CA ILE A 363 -16.40 5.72 1.10
C ILE A 363 -17.13 4.40 0.83
N ALA A 364 -16.95 3.43 1.72
CA ALA A 364 -17.71 2.18 1.70
C ALA A 364 -17.95 1.68 3.12
N TYR A 365 -19.18 1.23 3.36
CA TYR A 365 -19.59 0.58 4.61
C TYR A 365 -20.38 -0.68 4.24
N ARG A 366 -19.82 -1.86 4.56
CA ARG A 366 -20.54 -3.14 4.52
C ARG A 366 -20.43 -3.79 5.89
N ASN A 367 -21.58 -4.06 6.49
CA ASN A 367 -21.67 -4.74 7.77
C ASN A 367 -21.63 -6.27 7.61
N ALA A 368 -21.47 -6.98 8.72
CA ALA A 368 -21.50 -8.43 8.79
C ALA A 368 -22.76 -8.89 9.51
N ALA A 369 -23.52 -9.81 8.90
CA ALA A 369 -24.80 -10.29 9.44
C ALA A 369 -24.81 -11.82 9.62
N GLY A 370 -25.96 -12.41 9.97
CA GLY A 370 -26.14 -13.87 10.09
C GLY A 370 -26.39 -14.34 11.52
N PHE A 371 -26.65 -15.64 11.69
CA PHE A 371 -27.12 -16.20 12.96
C PHE A 371 -26.17 -15.91 14.15
N GLY A 372 -26.72 -15.31 15.21
CA GLY A 372 -26.01 -14.95 16.43
C GLY A 372 -25.12 -13.71 16.30
N ILE A 373 -25.38 -12.83 15.33
CA ILE A 373 -24.78 -11.49 15.22
C ILE A 373 -25.88 -10.44 15.34
N ARG A 374 -25.72 -9.54 16.31
CA ARG A 374 -26.53 -8.34 16.53
C ARG A 374 -25.67 -7.10 16.23
N LEU A 375 -26.28 -6.11 15.58
CA LEU A 375 -25.64 -4.84 15.24
C LEU A 375 -26.45 -3.67 15.78
N ASP A 376 -25.80 -2.83 16.57
CA ASP A 376 -26.33 -1.54 17.02
C ASP A 376 -25.46 -0.44 16.40
N GLU A 377 -25.92 0.08 15.26
CA GLU A 377 -25.19 1.05 14.43
C GLU A 377 -25.25 2.46 15.03
N GLY A 378 -24.11 3.15 15.02
CA GLY A 378 -24.04 4.59 15.25
C GLY A 378 -24.39 5.35 13.97
N SER A 379 -23.64 6.42 13.68
CA SER A 379 -23.80 7.16 12.42
C SER A 379 -22.89 6.61 11.34
N ALA A 380 -23.21 5.41 10.85
CA ALA A 380 -22.35 4.67 9.93
C ALA A 380 -23.11 4.23 8.67
N TYR A 381 -23.02 5.02 7.61
CA TYR A 381 -23.54 4.69 6.28
C TYR A 381 -22.64 5.27 5.20
N GLN A 382 -22.74 4.73 3.98
CA GLN A 382 -21.93 5.18 2.85
C GLN A 382 -22.18 6.68 2.57
N GLY A 383 -21.12 7.47 2.52
CA GLY A 383 -21.15 8.91 2.35
C GLY A 383 -21.19 9.72 3.65
N MET A 384 -21.42 9.10 4.81
CA MET A 384 -21.41 9.81 6.10
C MET A 384 -20.01 10.36 6.38
N LYS A 385 -19.94 11.62 6.83
CA LYS A 385 -18.71 12.26 7.29
C LYS A 385 -18.60 12.12 8.80
N ILE A 386 -17.62 11.34 9.27
CA ILE A 386 -17.29 11.21 10.68
C ILE A 386 -16.65 12.52 11.15
N SER A 387 -17.21 13.09 12.21
CA SER A 387 -16.84 14.39 12.78
C SER A 387 -15.87 14.23 13.96
N PRO A 388 -14.96 15.19 14.18
CA PRO A 388 -14.05 15.20 15.33
C PRO A 388 -14.69 15.58 16.67
N PHE A 389 -15.94 16.02 16.67
CA PHE A 389 -16.58 16.55 17.89
C PHE A 389 -17.21 15.48 18.79
N PHE A 390 -17.45 14.28 18.25
CA PHE A 390 -18.15 13.20 18.96
C PHE A 390 -17.25 11.98 19.20
N ASP A 391 -17.81 10.97 19.84
CA ASP A 391 -17.15 9.68 20.00
C ASP A 391 -16.88 9.02 18.64
N SER A 392 -15.81 8.23 18.57
CA SER A 392 -15.32 7.59 17.36
C SER A 392 -16.10 6.33 16.96
N MET A 393 -17.22 6.02 17.63
CA MET A 393 -17.94 4.77 17.47
C MET A 393 -18.70 4.72 16.13
N ILE A 394 -18.44 3.66 15.36
CA ILE A 394 -19.13 3.34 14.10
C ILE A 394 -20.32 2.43 14.39
N VAL A 395 -20.07 1.28 15.03
CA VAL A 395 -21.07 0.24 15.28
C VAL A 395 -20.65 -0.65 16.45
N LYS A 396 -21.62 -1.07 17.25
CA LYS A 396 -21.44 -2.16 18.22
C LYS A 396 -21.81 -3.48 17.56
N VAL A 397 -20.92 -4.44 17.67
CA VAL A 397 -21.13 -5.80 17.18
C VAL A 397 -21.24 -6.69 18.41
N THR A 398 -22.37 -7.38 18.54
CA THR A 398 -22.58 -8.37 19.60
C THR A 398 -22.74 -9.75 18.97
N ALA A 399 -21.91 -10.70 19.37
CA ALA A 399 -22.00 -12.08 18.96
C ALA A 399 -22.52 -12.94 20.11
N SER A 400 -23.43 -13.88 19.86
CA SER A 400 -24.00 -14.79 20.87
C SER A 400 -23.91 -16.25 20.45
N GLY A 401 -23.60 -17.17 21.38
CA GLY A 401 -23.34 -18.59 21.07
C GLY A 401 -23.25 -19.47 22.31
N ARG A 402 -23.13 -20.80 22.12
CA ARG A 402 -23.23 -21.79 23.22
C ARG A 402 -21.99 -21.87 24.11
N THR A 403 -20.81 -21.53 23.58
CA THR A 403 -19.53 -21.58 24.28
C THR A 403 -18.75 -20.31 23.99
N LEU A 404 -17.91 -19.86 24.93
CA LEU A 404 -17.08 -18.66 24.74
C LEU A 404 -16.24 -18.73 23.46
N SER A 405 -15.55 -19.86 23.23
CA SER A 405 -14.73 -20.06 22.03
C SER A 405 -15.55 -20.06 20.73
N GLY A 406 -16.77 -20.61 20.75
CA GLY A 406 -17.68 -20.57 19.60
C GLY A 406 -18.20 -19.16 19.31
N THR A 407 -18.53 -18.40 20.37
CA THR A 407 -18.94 -17.00 20.27
C THR A 407 -17.79 -16.12 19.76
N ALA A 408 -16.56 -16.35 20.26
CA ALA A 408 -15.35 -15.68 19.78
C ALA A 408 -15.07 -15.94 18.30
N ASN A 409 -15.21 -17.19 17.83
CA ASN A 409 -15.10 -17.51 16.41
C ASN A 409 -16.14 -16.77 15.56
N ARG A 410 -17.38 -16.63 16.07
CA ARG A 410 -18.44 -15.89 15.38
C ARG A 410 -18.14 -14.39 15.33
N MET A 411 -17.64 -13.82 16.43
CA MET A 411 -17.18 -12.43 16.48
C MET A 411 -16.04 -12.18 15.50
N LEU A 412 -15.02 -13.06 15.51
CA LEU A 412 -13.89 -12.98 14.58
C LEU A 412 -14.35 -13.02 13.11
N ARG A 413 -15.29 -13.91 12.77
CA ARG A 413 -15.89 -13.97 11.44
C ARG A 413 -16.58 -12.66 11.08
N ALA A 414 -17.38 -12.09 11.98
CA ALA A 414 -18.07 -10.83 11.73
C ALA A 414 -17.06 -9.68 11.51
N LEU A 415 -16.06 -9.53 12.38
CA LEU A 415 -15.00 -8.54 12.24
C LEU A 415 -14.25 -8.68 10.90
N SER A 416 -13.91 -9.90 10.49
CA SER A 416 -13.24 -10.18 9.21
C SER A 416 -14.12 -9.96 7.97
N GLU A 417 -15.45 -9.93 8.11
CA GLU A 417 -16.39 -9.64 7.02
C GLU A 417 -16.66 -8.14 6.86
N PHE A 418 -16.55 -7.35 7.93
CA PHE A 418 -16.73 -5.90 7.86
C PHE A 418 -15.81 -5.27 6.80
N ARG A 419 -16.38 -4.37 6.00
CA ARG A 419 -15.60 -3.53 5.06
C ARG A 419 -15.94 -2.08 5.32
N VAL A 420 -15.07 -1.42 6.07
CA VAL A 420 -15.07 0.02 6.28
C VAL A 420 -13.91 0.62 5.46
N ARG A 421 -14.18 1.67 4.69
CA ARG A 421 -13.20 2.37 3.86
C ARG A 421 -13.42 3.88 3.94
N GLY A 422 -12.34 4.64 3.83
CA GLY A 422 -12.33 6.09 3.91
C GLY A 422 -11.89 6.63 5.28
N VAL A 423 -11.92 5.79 6.31
CA VAL A 423 -11.30 6.03 7.62
C VAL A 423 -10.64 4.74 8.11
N THR A 424 -9.63 4.89 8.97
CA THR A 424 -9.00 3.80 9.72
C THR A 424 -9.95 3.26 10.79
N THR A 425 -9.78 2.00 11.18
CA THR A 425 -10.59 1.37 12.24
C THR A 425 -9.77 0.48 13.16
N ASN A 426 -10.28 0.24 14.36
CA ASN A 426 -9.69 -0.66 15.35
C ASN A 426 -9.96 -2.17 15.08
N ILE A 427 -10.54 -2.54 13.93
CA ILE A 427 -11.01 -3.93 13.65
C ILE A 427 -9.88 -4.95 13.80
N LEU A 428 -8.70 -4.69 13.22
CA LEU A 428 -7.59 -5.65 13.26
C LEU A 428 -7.05 -5.86 14.68
N PHE A 429 -7.09 -4.83 15.51
CA PHE A 429 -6.76 -4.94 16.92
C PHE A 429 -7.79 -5.83 17.66
N LEU A 430 -9.08 -5.62 17.40
CA LEU A 430 -10.14 -6.48 17.94
C LEU A 430 -9.99 -7.94 17.48
N GLU A 431 -9.64 -8.19 16.21
CA GLU A 431 -9.36 -9.54 15.72
C GLU A 431 -8.23 -10.22 16.51
N ASN A 432 -7.14 -9.48 16.81
CA ASN A 432 -6.04 -9.97 17.63
C ASN A 432 -6.50 -10.30 19.06
N VAL A 433 -7.26 -9.41 19.70
CA VAL A 433 -7.81 -9.62 21.06
C VAL A 433 -8.70 -10.86 21.10
N ILE A 434 -9.67 -10.98 20.19
CA ILE A 434 -10.63 -12.10 20.15
C ILE A 434 -9.96 -13.43 19.83
N SER A 435 -8.87 -13.41 19.05
CA SER A 435 -8.11 -14.60 18.69
C SER A 435 -7.13 -15.05 19.78
N HIS A 436 -6.80 -14.17 20.73
CA HIS A 436 -5.80 -14.44 21.77
C HIS A 436 -6.22 -15.59 22.69
N GLU A 437 -5.27 -16.44 23.06
CA GLU A 437 -5.54 -17.67 23.82
C GLU A 437 -6.17 -17.38 25.20
N LEU A 438 -5.65 -16.37 25.92
CA LEU A 438 -6.19 -15.96 27.22
C LEU A 438 -7.64 -15.47 27.12
N PHE A 439 -7.99 -14.76 26.05
CA PHE A 439 -9.37 -14.31 25.82
C PHE A 439 -10.29 -15.51 25.60
N ARG A 440 -9.90 -16.44 24.73
CA ARG A 440 -10.69 -17.64 24.42
C ARG A 440 -10.85 -18.58 25.61
N LYS A 441 -9.89 -18.56 26.54
CA LYS A 441 -9.94 -19.27 27.81
C LYS A 441 -10.72 -18.52 28.90
N GLY A 442 -11.08 -17.25 28.71
CA GLY A 442 -11.76 -16.43 29.73
C GLY A 442 -10.85 -15.93 30.86
N ALA A 443 -9.54 -15.93 30.64
CA ALA A 443 -8.52 -15.63 31.65
C ALA A 443 -8.01 -14.18 31.62
N CYS A 444 -8.67 -13.28 30.88
CA CYS A 444 -8.26 -11.87 30.82
C CYS A 444 -8.55 -11.15 32.15
N THR A 445 -7.63 -10.25 32.50
CA THR A 445 -7.70 -9.29 33.61
C THR A 445 -7.60 -7.87 33.06
N VAL A 446 -7.79 -6.85 33.90
CA VAL A 446 -7.73 -5.42 33.51
C VAL A 446 -6.41 -5.05 32.81
N ASN A 447 -5.30 -5.70 33.15
CA ASN A 447 -3.98 -5.40 32.58
C ASN A 447 -3.68 -6.14 31.27
N PHE A 448 -4.56 -7.04 30.81
CA PHE A 448 -4.34 -7.91 29.65
C PHE A 448 -3.82 -7.16 28.41
N ILE A 449 -4.44 -6.05 28.02
CA ILE A 449 -3.99 -5.33 26.81
C ILE A 449 -2.61 -4.69 27.01
N GLY A 450 -2.30 -4.24 28.22
CA GLY A 450 -1.02 -3.60 28.55
C GLY A 450 0.14 -4.59 28.62
N GLU A 451 -0.11 -5.83 29.02
CA GLU A 451 0.90 -6.89 29.16
C GLU A 451 1.22 -7.62 27.85
N HIS A 452 0.41 -7.43 26.81
CA HIS A 452 0.46 -8.19 25.55
C HIS A 452 0.75 -7.27 24.33
N PRO A 453 1.99 -6.78 24.15
CA PRO A 453 2.36 -5.86 23.06
C PRO A 453 2.20 -6.47 21.65
N GLU A 454 2.14 -7.79 21.54
CA GLU A 454 1.85 -8.50 20.29
C GLU A 454 0.46 -8.19 19.73
N LEU A 455 -0.51 -7.75 20.56
CA LEU A 455 -1.84 -7.36 20.11
C LEU A 455 -1.81 -6.17 19.14
N PHE A 456 -0.77 -5.35 19.20
CA PHE A 456 -0.56 -4.18 18.34
C PHE A 456 0.21 -4.51 17.05
N LYS A 457 0.65 -5.76 16.85
CA LYS A 457 1.26 -6.21 15.60
C LYS A 457 0.16 -6.54 14.58
N LEU A 458 -0.32 -5.51 13.89
CA LEU A 458 -1.42 -5.65 12.95
C LEU A 458 -0.96 -6.27 11.61
N ARG A 459 -1.80 -7.14 11.04
CA ARG A 459 -1.60 -7.65 9.67
C ARG A 459 -1.88 -6.56 8.64
N LYS A 460 -1.06 -6.44 7.60
CA LYS A 460 -1.33 -5.51 6.49
C LYS A 460 -2.43 -6.06 5.58
N LEU A 461 -3.54 -5.34 5.46
CA LEU A 461 -4.60 -5.68 4.52
C LEU A 461 -4.15 -5.41 3.08
N LYS A 462 -4.46 -6.33 2.17
CA LYS A 462 -4.25 -6.12 0.73
C LYS A 462 -5.34 -5.21 0.19
N ASP A 463 -4.94 -4.11 -0.45
CA ASP A 463 -5.86 -3.15 -1.06
C ASP A 463 -5.73 -3.11 -2.60
N THR A 464 -5.51 -4.30 -3.19
CA THR A 464 -5.20 -4.43 -4.62
C THR A 464 -6.25 -3.77 -5.52
N SER A 465 -7.55 -4.00 -5.27
CA SER A 465 -8.62 -3.45 -6.12
C SER A 465 -8.66 -1.93 -6.08
N THR A 466 -8.57 -1.31 -4.90
CA THR A 466 -8.59 0.16 -4.78
C THR A 466 -7.39 0.80 -5.45
N LYS A 467 -6.20 0.19 -5.32
CA LYS A 467 -4.98 0.68 -5.98
C LYS A 467 -5.08 0.62 -7.51
N LEU A 468 -5.59 -0.50 -8.06
CA LEU A 468 -5.83 -0.65 -9.49
C LEU A 468 -6.89 0.35 -10.00
N LEU A 469 -7.98 0.56 -9.25
CA LEU A 469 -8.97 1.60 -9.57
C LEU A 469 -8.36 3.00 -9.55
N SER A 470 -7.41 3.26 -8.64
CA SER A 470 -6.71 4.54 -8.57
C SER A 470 -5.84 4.80 -9.79
N TYR A 471 -5.19 3.76 -10.32
CA TYR A 471 -4.45 3.87 -11.58
C TYR A 471 -5.38 4.17 -12.76
N LEU A 472 -6.46 3.41 -12.91
CA LEU A 472 -7.45 3.62 -13.98
C LEU A 472 -8.08 5.02 -13.90
N ALA A 473 -8.35 5.51 -12.69
CA ALA A 473 -8.87 6.84 -12.45
C ALA A 473 -7.85 7.92 -12.85
N ASP A 474 -6.57 7.72 -12.53
CA ASP A 474 -5.48 8.62 -12.90
C ASP A 474 -5.31 8.69 -14.42
N VAL A 475 -5.27 7.54 -15.10
CA VAL A 475 -5.20 7.50 -16.57
C VAL A 475 -6.44 8.15 -17.20
N LYS A 476 -7.64 7.95 -16.65
CA LYS A 476 -8.87 8.59 -17.17
C LYS A 476 -8.86 10.11 -17.04
N VAL A 477 -8.29 10.65 -15.95
CA VAL A 477 -8.29 12.10 -15.68
C VAL A 477 -7.08 12.80 -16.29
N ASN A 478 -5.90 12.20 -16.16
CA ASN A 478 -4.61 12.82 -16.47
C ASN A 478 -3.94 12.25 -17.73
N GLY A 479 -4.48 11.18 -18.32
CA GLY A 479 -3.83 10.44 -19.41
C GLY A 479 -2.65 9.60 -18.96
N HIS A 480 -2.07 8.83 -19.88
CA HIS A 480 -0.82 8.10 -19.63
C HIS A 480 0.38 9.00 -19.94
N PRO A 481 1.41 9.09 -19.06
CA PRO A 481 2.52 10.04 -19.23
C PRO A 481 3.33 9.84 -20.52
N ASP A 482 3.44 8.60 -20.99
CA ASP A 482 4.16 8.28 -22.24
C ASP A 482 3.34 8.51 -23.52
N ILE A 483 2.04 8.83 -23.44
CA ILE A 483 1.16 8.99 -24.60
C ILE A 483 0.56 10.40 -24.57
N LYS A 484 1.13 11.31 -25.37
CA LYS A 484 0.65 12.69 -25.49
C LYS A 484 -0.70 12.79 -26.21
N HIS A 485 -0.88 12.00 -27.25
CA HIS A 485 -2.08 11.99 -28.08
C HIS A 485 -2.47 10.54 -28.37
N TYR A 486 -3.76 10.24 -28.25
CA TYR A 486 -4.32 8.97 -28.67
C TYR A 486 -5.61 9.20 -29.47
N ASP A 487 -5.87 8.32 -30.43
CA ASP A 487 -7.10 8.30 -31.20
C ASP A 487 -8.21 7.57 -30.41
N ALA A 488 -9.17 8.34 -29.88
CA ALA A 488 -10.31 7.80 -29.13
C ALA A 488 -11.31 7.03 -30.00
N SER A 489 -11.24 7.15 -31.33
CA SER A 489 -12.09 6.40 -32.26
C SER A 489 -11.52 5.02 -32.61
N ARG A 490 -10.26 4.74 -32.20
CA ARG A 490 -9.57 3.51 -32.54
C ARG A 490 -10.13 2.33 -31.74
N THR A 491 -10.60 1.31 -32.45
CA THR A 491 -11.05 0.06 -31.85
C THR A 491 -9.94 -0.98 -31.94
N PHE A 492 -9.61 -1.63 -30.83
CA PHE A 492 -8.59 -2.68 -30.83
C PHE A 492 -9.19 -4.07 -31.03
N ARG A 493 -8.54 -4.87 -31.87
CA ARG A 493 -8.91 -6.27 -32.09
C ARG A 493 -8.58 -7.09 -30.84
N LYS A 494 -9.45 -8.03 -30.47
CA LYS A 494 -9.15 -9.00 -29.40
C LYS A 494 -8.19 -10.05 -29.94
N PRO A 495 -6.96 -10.19 -29.40
CA PRO A 495 -6.00 -11.17 -29.86
C PRO A 495 -6.48 -12.57 -29.51
N LEU A 496 -6.38 -13.48 -30.48
CA LEU A 496 -6.78 -14.88 -30.32
C LEU A 496 -5.54 -15.72 -30.07
N VAL A 497 -5.44 -16.29 -28.87
CA VAL A 497 -4.33 -17.21 -28.55
C VAL A 497 -4.55 -18.51 -29.32
N PRO A 498 -3.57 -19.01 -30.11
CA PRO A 498 -3.67 -20.30 -30.79
C PRO A 498 -3.99 -21.42 -29.80
N ALA A 499 -4.97 -22.25 -30.14
CA ALA A 499 -5.48 -23.29 -29.25
C ALA A 499 -4.42 -24.37 -28.98
N PHE A 500 -4.23 -24.75 -27.72
CA PHE A 500 -3.28 -25.76 -27.29
C PHE A 500 -3.81 -26.54 -26.08
N ASP A 501 -3.28 -27.72 -25.80
CA ASP A 501 -3.71 -28.52 -24.64
C ASP A 501 -2.88 -28.13 -23.41
N ALA A 502 -3.47 -27.30 -22.55
CA ALA A 502 -2.85 -26.84 -21.32
C ALA A 502 -2.57 -27.97 -20.30
N LYS A 503 -3.08 -29.19 -20.50
CA LYS A 503 -2.82 -30.36 -19.66
C LYS A 503 -1.81 -31.33 -20.27
N ALA A 504 -1.54 -31.24 -21.57
CA ALA A 504 -0.55 -32.09 -22.22
C ALA A 504 0.88 -31.70 -21.81
N SER A 505 1.77 -32.70 -21.79
CA SER A 505 3.20 -32.47 -21.63
C SER A 505 3.77 -31.70 -22.83
N PHE A 506 4.76 -30.85 -22.59
CA PHE A 506 5.50 -30.18 -23.66
C PHE A 506 6.36 -31.20 -24.43
N PRO A 507 6.41 -31.15 -25.78
CA PRO A 507 7.36 -31.93 -26.54
C PRO A 507 8.80 -31.58 -26.15
N LYS A 508 9.71 -32.56 -26.18
CA LYS A 508 11.12 -32.33 -25.84
C LYS A 508 11.73 -31.29 -26.77
N GLY A 509 12.35 -30.25 -26.21
CA GLY A 509 13.03 -29.18 -26.93
C GLY A 509 14.51 -29.07 -26.56
N TYR A 510 15.13 -27.94 -26.89
CA TYR A 510 16.56 -27.73 -26.62
C TYR A 510 16.88 -27.49 -25.15
N LYS A 511 15.92 -27.05 -24.33
CA LYS A 511 16.11 -26.97 -22.87
C LYS A 511 16.25 -28.36 -22.25
N ASP A 512 15.44 -29.31 -22.69
CA ASP A 512 15.56 -30.71 -22.26
C ASP A 512 16.93 -31.27 -22.66
N GLN A 513 17.38 -31.00 -23.90
CA GLN A 513 18.70 -31.43 -24.37
C GLN A 513 19.86 -30.80 -23.58
N LEU A 514 19.76 -29.51 -23.22
CA LEU A 514 20.77 -28.86 -22.36
C LEU A 514 20.84 -29.54 -20.99
N ASN A 515 19.69 -29.86 -20.40
CA ASN A 515 19.62 -30.51 -19.10
C ASN A 515 20.12 -31.97 -19.16
N GLU A 516 19.88 -32.69 -20.26
CA GLU A 516 20.28 -34.09 -20.46
C GLU A 516 21.76 -34.25 -20.85
N LEU A 517 22.26 -33.42 -21.78
CA LEU A 517 23.60 -33.55 -22.37
C LEU A 517 24.65 -32.66 -21.69
N GLY A 518 24.24 -31.54 -21.10
CA GLY A 518 25.13 -30.46 -20.72
C GLY A 518 25.57 -29.60 -21.92
N ARG A 519 26.13 -28.42 -21.61
CA ARG A 519 26.45 -27.38 -22.60
C ARG A 519 27.44 -27.82 -23.67
N ASP A 520 28.54 -28.46 -23.29
CA ASP A 520 29.64 -28.78 -24.23
C ASP A 520 29.21 -29.83 -25.26
N ALA A 521 28.56 -30.90 -24.79
CA ALA A 521 28.05 -31.95 -25.67
C ALA A 521 26.91 -31.43 -26.56
N LEU A 522 26.05 -30.55 -26.04
CA LEU A 522 25.03 -29.89 -26.86
C LEU A 522 25.65 -29.01 -27.95
N MET A 523 26.66 -28.20 -27.64
CA MET A 523 27.32 -27.36 -28.64
C MET A 523 28.07 -28.18 -29.70
N GLN A 524 28.73 -29.26 -29.31
CA GLN A 524 29.35 -30.19 -30.27
C GLN A 524 28.30 -30.83 -31.19
N LYS A 525 27.15 -31.23 -30.63
CA LYS A 525 26.03 -31.75 -31.42
C LYS A 525 25.53 -30.70 -32.41
N ILE A 526 25.32 -29.45 -31.96
CA ILE A 526 24.88 -28.34 -32.83
C ILE A 526 25.90 -28.09 -33.94
N ARG A 527 27.19 -28.08 -33.64
CA ARG A 527 28.26 -27.86 -34.63
C ARG A 527 28.27 -28.94 -35.72
N ALA A 528 27.89 -30.17 -35.39
CA ALA A 528 27.79 -31.30 -36.30
C ALA A 528 26.43 -31.40 -37.02
N GLU A 529 25.43 -30.63 -36.58
CA GLU A 529 24.07 -30.66 -37.11
C GLU A 529 24.03 -30.05 -38.52
N LYS A 530 23.21 -30.65 -39.40
CA LYS A 530 23.01 -30.09 -40.75
C LYS A 530 21.89 -29.07 -40.78
N GLN A 531 20.89 -29.21 -39.91
CA GLN A 531 19.73 -28.32 -39.92
C GLN A 531 20.09 -26.92 -39.38
N ILE A 532 19.55 -25.87 -39.98
CA ILE A 532 19.69 -24.51 -39.43
C ILE A 532 18.83 -24.34 -38.17
N LEU A 533 19.37 -23.67 -37.15
CA LEU A 533 18.64 -23.39 -35.91
C LEU A 533 18.07 -21.97 -35.87
N PHE A 534 16.88 -21.81 -35.31
CA PHE A 534 16.19 -20.52 -35.22
C PHE A 534 16.09 -20.03 -33.78
N THR A 535 16.54 -18.80 -33.54
CA THR A 535 16.26 -18.05 -32.32
C THR A 535 15.14 -17.05 -32.59
N ASP A 536 14.03 -17.14 -31.85
CA ASP A 536 12.94 -16.16 -31.92
C ASP A 536 13.25 -14.93 -31.05
N THR A 537 13.22 -13.75 -31.64
CA THR A 537 13.50 -12.46 -31.00
C THR A 537 12.24 -11.64 -30.70
N THR A 538 11.05 -12.19 -30.99
CA THR A 538 9.76 -11.51 -30.81
C THR A 538 9.55 -10.99 -29.38
N TYR A 539 10.07 -11.70 -28.38
CA TYR A 539 9.92 -11.37 -26.96
C TYR A 539 10.95 -10.35 -26.44
N ARG A 540 11.94 -9.94 -27.25
CA ARG A 540 13.00 -8.99 -26.86
C ARG A 540 13.34 -8.00 -27.96
N ASP A 541 14.12 -8.39 -28.97
CA ASP A 541 14.71 -7.44 -29.91
C ASP A 541 13.70 -6.86 -30.90
N ALA A 542 12.70 -7.65 -31.30
CA ALA A 542 11.72 -7.21 -32.27
C ALA A 542 10.92 -5.99 -31.76
N HIS A 543 10.35 -6.10 -30.55
CA HIS A 543 9.61 -4.99 -29.96
C HIS A 543 10.52 -3.87 -29.43
N GLN A 544 11.76 -4.18 -29.07
CA GLN A 544 12.77 -3.15 -28.82
C GLN A 544 13.04 -2.29 -30.06
N SER A 545 13.03 -2.91 -31.24
CA SER A 545 13.29 -2.24 -32.51
C SER A 545 12.06 -1.54 -33.09
N LEU A 546 10.86 -2.13 -32.95
CA LEU A 546 9.64 -1.62 -33.58
C LEU A 546 8.84 -0.66 -32.72
N VAL A 547 8.77 -0.89 -31.40
CA VAL A 547 7.84 -0.18 -30.50
C VAL A 547 8.50 0.29 -29.20
N ALA A 548 9.79 0.66 -29.27
CA ALA A 548 10.56 1.20 -28.13
C ALA A 548 10.49 0.32 -26.87
N THR A 549 10.50 -1.01 -27.06
CA THR A 549 10.53 -2.01 -25.98
C THR A 549 9.25 -2.04 -25.11
N ARG A 550 8.13 -1.51 -25.61
CA ARG A 550 6.92 -1.30 -24.78
C ARG A 550 6.04 -2.54 -24.57
N VAL A 551 6.34 -3.68 -25.18
CA VAL A 551 5.52 -4.88 -25.02
C VAL A 551 5.56 -5.38 -23.57
N ARG A 552 4.36 -5.58 -23.01
CA ARG A 552 4.12 -5.93 -21.60
C ARG A 552 4.14 -7.43 -21.37
N SER A 553 4.47 -7.83 -20.13
CA SER A 553 4.52 -9.23 -19.71
C SER A 553 3.22 -9.97 -19.99
N LYS A 554 2.07 -9.30 -19.80
CA LYS A 554 0.74 -9.89 -20.01
C LYS A 554 0.54 -10.42 -21.43
N ASP A 555 0.96 -9.66 -22.43
CA ASP A 555 0.75 -10.02 -23.84
C ASP A 555 1.73 -11.12 -24.28
N MET A 556 2.96 -11.10 -23.75
CA MET A 556 3.94 -12.18 -23.95
C MET A 556 3.46 -13.50 -23.35
N LEU A 557 3.00 -13.46 -22.09
CA LEU A 557 2.64 -14.65 -21.32
C LEU A 557 1.35 -15.32 -21.80
N ALA A 558 0.43 -14.56 -22.39
CA ALA A 558 -0.82 -15.09 -22.90
C ALA A 558 -0.61 -16.12 -24.03
N VAL A 559 0.50 -16.03 -24.78
CA VAL A 559 0.79 -16.91 -25.92
C VAL A 559 1.99 -17.85 -25.70
N ALA A 560 2.87 -17.56 -24.74
CA ALA A 560 4.13 -18.28 -24.50
C ALA A 560 3.99 -19.82 -24.40
N ALA A 561 3.00 -20.31 -23.65
CA ALA A 561 2.80 -21.76 -23.48
C ALA A 561 2.32 -22.46 -24.75
N SER A 562 1.46 -21.80 -25.52
CA SER A 562 1.02 -22.31 -26.83
C SER A 562 2.20 -22.40 -27.80
N PHE A 563 3.01 -21.33 -27.85
CA PHE A 563 4.18 -21.25 -28.70
C PHE A 563 5.19 -22.37 -28.40
N ALA A 564 5.55 -22.53 -27.12
CA ALA A 564 6.50 -23.54 -26.67
C ALA A 564 6.00 -24.99 -26.89
N GLN A 565 4.69 -25.24 -26.78
CA GLN A 565 4.12 -26.57 -27.04
C GLN A 565 4.11 -26.90 -28.53
N GLN A 566 3.85 -25.93 -29.40
CA GLN A 566 3.63 -26.15 -30.84
C GLN A 566 4.86 -25.96 -31.72
N ASN A 567 5.90 -25.26 -31.21
CA ASN A 567 7.11 -24.90 -31.95
C ASN A 567 8.38 -25.39 -31.22
N SER A 568 8.38 -26.64 -30.75
CA SER A 568 9.50 -27.23 -30.00
C SER A 568 10.82 -27.34 -30.78
N GLY A 569 10.80 -27.14 -32.11
CA GLY A 569 11.99 -27.04 -32.97
C GLY A 569 12.74 -25.71 -32.87
N ILE A 570 12.18 -24.69 -32.20
CA ILE A 570 12.87 -23.43 -31.91
C ILE A 570 14.08 -23.72 -31.00
N PHE A 571 15.25 -23.20 -31.39
CA PHE A 571 16.48 -23.38 -30.62
C PHE A 571 16.45 -22.59 -29.32
N SER A 572 16.15 -21.29 -29.43
CA SER A 572 15.99 -20.43 -28.26
C SER A 572 14.95 -19.35 -28.50
N THR A 573 14.39 -18.80 -27.43
CA THR A 573 13.61 -17.56 -27.48
C THR A 573 14.34 -16.50 -26.69
N GLU A 574 14.65 -15.39 -27.34
CA GLU A 574 15.26 -14.25 -26.70
C GLU A 574 14.19 -13.42 -26.00
N VAL A 575 14.21 -13.44 -24.66
CA VAL A 575 13.11 -12.92 -23.82
C VAL A 575 13.55 -11.80 -22.88
N TRP A 576 14.85 -11.54 -22.76
CA TRP A 576 15.38 -10.74 -21.66
C TRP A 576 16.67 -9.99 -22.00
N GLY A 577 17.08 -9.08 -21.11
CA GLY A 577 18.25 -8.24 -21.32
C GLY A 577 18.02 -7.14 -22.36
N GLY A 578 19.11 -6.53 -22.84
CA GLY A 578 19.01 -5.30 -23.63
C GLY A 578 18.24 -4.21 -22.85
N ALA A 579 17.33 -3.50 -23.53
CA ALA A 579 16.56 -2.43 -22.90
C ALA A 579 15.39 -2.92 -22.02
N THR A 580 15.02 -4.21 -22.10
CA THR A 580 13.79 -4.73 -21.45
C THR A 580 13.80 -4.57 -19.93
N PHE A 581 14.97 -4.65 -19.30
CA PHE A 581 15.07 -4.59 -17.83
C PHE A 581 14.73 -3.19 -17.29
N ASP A 582 15.36 -2.14 -17.84
CA ASP A 582 15.08 -0.73 -17.49
C ASP A 582 13.65 -0.36 -17.88
N VAL A 583 13.22 -0.69 -19.10
CA VAL A 583 11.91 -0.30 -19.62
C VAL A 583 10.76 -0.95 -18.84
N ALA A 584 10.92 -2.21 -18.42
CA ALA A 584 9.92 -2.88 -17.59
C ALA A 584 9.67 -2.12 -16.28
N LEU A 585 10.73 -1.70 -15.59
CA LEU A 585 10.61 -0.95 -14.33
C LEU A 585 10.12 0.48 -14.55
N ARG A 586 10.73 1.18 -15.51
CA ARG A 586 10.58 2.62 -15.72
C ARG A 586 9.24 3.01 -16.34
N PHE A 587 8.84 2.30 -17.40
CA PHE A 587 7.72 2.71 -18.25
C PHE A 587 6.53 1.77 -18.15
N LEU A 588 6.77 0.47 -17.96
CA LEU A 588 5.71 -0.52 -17.85
C LEU A 588 5.28 -0.77 -16.40
N HIS A 589 6.10 -0.29 -15.45
CA HIS A 589 5.93 -0.45 -14.00
C HIS A 589 5.71 -1.91 -13.58
N GLU A 590 6.49 -2.82 -14.16
CA GLU A 590 6.44 -4.25 -13.88
C GLU A 590 7.83 -4.83 -13.63
N CYS A 591 7.89 -5.90 -12.84
CA CYS A 591 9.17 -6.52 -12.46
C CYS A 591 9.71 -7.40 -13.60
N PRO A 592 10.91 -7.11 -14.15
CA PRO A 592 11.49 -7.92 -15.21
C PRO A 592 11.81 -9.34 -14.71
N TRP A 593 12.17 -9.52 -13.44
CA TRP A 593 12.46 -10.85 -12.88
C TRP A 593 11.22 -11.74 -12.85
N GLU A 594 10.07 -11.17 -12.48
CA GLU A 594 8.80 -11.89 -12.47
C GLU A 594 8.38 -12.27 -13.89
N ARG A 595 8.60 -11.38 -14.88
CA ARG A 595 8.43 -11.69 -16.31
C ARG A 595 9.25 -12.91 -16.71
N LEU A 596 10.55 -12.93 -16.38
CA LEU A 596 11.44 -14.06 -16.68
C LEU A 596 10.95 -15.37 -16.05
N GLN A 597 10.64 -15.36 -14.75
CA GLN A 597 10.18 -16.56 -14.04
C GLN A 597 8.88 -17.11 -14.62
N GLN A 598 7.96 -16.22 -15.01
CA GLN A 598 6.68 -16.60 -15.61
C GLN A 598 6.86 -17.16 -17.03
N LEU A 599 7.77 -16.57 -17.83
CA LEU A 599 8.12 -17.08 -19.16
C LEU A 599 8.84 -18.43 -19.07
N SER A 600 9.81 -18.58 -18.16
CA SER A 600 10.51 -19.85 -17.90
C SER A 600 9.54 -20.96 -17.53
N LYS A 601 8.53 -20.66 -16.70
CA LYS A 601 7.46 -21.61 -16.38
C LYS A 601 6.55 -21.92 -17.57
N ALA A 602 6.27 -20.93 -18.42
CA ALA A 602 5.38 -21.09 -19.58
C ALA A 602 6.07 -21.82 -20.76
N MET A 603 7.40 -21.74 -20.87
CA MET A 603 8.20 -22.28 -21.97
C MET A 603 9.25 -23.29 -21.47
N PRO A 604 8.87 -24.35 -20.74
CA PRO A 604 9.82 -25.18 -19.99
C PRO A 604 10.77 -26.01 -20.88
N ASN A 605 10.43 -26.22 -22.15
CA ASN A 605 11.19 -26.99 -23.14
C ASN A 605 12.06 -26.13 -24.08
N THR A 606 11.98 -24.80 -24.00
CA THR A 606 12.68 -23.86 -24.89
C THR A 606 13.84 -23.19 -24.15
N LEU A 607 15.01 -23.05 -24.79
CA LEU A 607 16.12 -22.29 -24.19
C LEU A 607 15.74 -20.81 -24.14
N LEU A 608 15.85 -20.18 -22.97
CA LEU A 608 15.63 -18.73 -22.85
C LEU A 608 16.95 -17.98 -22.97
N GLN A 609 17.02 -17.08 -23.94
CA GLN A 609 18.19 -16.26 -24.23
C GLN A 609 18.02 -14.84 -23.70
N MET A 610 19.12 -14.25 -23.22
CA MET A 610 19.21 -12.82 -22.94
C MET A 610 20.39 -12.15 -23.63
N LEU A 611 20.24 -10.85 -23.94
CA LEU A 611 21.34 -9.99 -24.33
C LEU A 611 21.98 -9.33 -23.10
N PHE A 612 23.28 -9.56 -22.88
CA PHE A 612 24.00 -9.13 -21.68
C PHE A 612 25.27 -8.35 -22.06
N ARG A 613 25.45 -7.14 -21.54
CA ARG A 613 26.63 -6.32 -21.84
C ARG A 613 27.71 -6.58 -20.80
N GLY A 614 28.84 -7.16 -21.19
CA GLY A 614 29.92 -7.67 -20.30
C GLY A 614 30.01 -7.04 -18.90
N SER A 615 30.84 -6.02 -18.74
CA SER A 615 31.11 -5.34 -17.46
C SER A 615 29.95 -4.48 -16.91
N ASN A 616 28.84 -4.36 -17.64
CA ASN A 616 27.75 -3.47 -17.28
C ASN A 616 26.41 -4.20 -17.10
N ALA A 617 26.38 -5.52 -17.25
CA ALA A 617 25.19 -6.35 -17.24
C ALA A 617 24.05 -5.81 -18.12
N VAL A 618 23.02 -5.24 -17.49
CA VAL A 618 21.85 -4.63 -18.12
C VAL A 618 21.81 -3.11 -17.93
N GLY A 619 22.76 -2.55 -17.19
CA GLY A 619 22.80 -1.15 -16.76
C GLY A 619 23.51 -0.19 -17.70
N TYR A 620 23.94 0.97 -17.20
CA TYR A 620 24.65 2.02 -17.98
C TYR A 620 26.01 2.44 -17.39
N SER A 621 26.37 1.94 -16.20
CA SER A 621 27.60 2.31 -15.49
C SER A 621 28.51 1.09 -15.27
N ALA A 622 29.72 1.29 -14.75
CA ALA A 622 30.54 0.18 -14.24
C ALA A 622 29.95 -0.32 -12.89
N TYR A 623 30.05 -1.63 -12.63
CA TYR A 623 29.54 -2.27 -11.41
C TYR A 623 30.62 -3.14 -10.74
N PRO A 624 30.54 -3.36 -9.42
CA PRO A 624 31.39 -4.33 -8.74
C PRO A 624 31.27 -5.72 -9.37
N LYS A 625 32.41 -6.43 -9.46
CA LYS A 625 32.47 -7.76 -10.11
C LYS A 625 31.55 -8.77 -9.43
N ASN A 626 31.54 -8.79 -8.10
CA ASN A 626 30.67 -9.68 -7.35
C ASN A 626 29.17 -9.39 -7.53
N VAL A 627 28.76 -8.16 -7.83
CA VAL A 627 27.37 -7.81 -8.18
C VAL A 627 27.01 -8.38 -9.55
N ILE A 628 27.87 -8.23 -10.55
CA ILE A 628 27.66 -8.79 -11.91
C ILE A 628 27.59 -10.32 -11.83
N ARG A 629 28.52 -10.95 -11.11
CA ARG A 629 28.51 -12.40 -10.86
C ARG A 629 27.17 -12.83 -10.26
N LYS A 630 26.73 -12.16 -9.19
CA LYS A 630 25.48 -12.52 -8.51
C LYS A 630 24.25 -12.32 -9.41
N PHE A 631 24.26 -11.29 -10.26
CA PHE A 631 23.22 -11.10 -11.27
C PHE A 631 23.17 -12.28 -12.27
N VAL A 632 24.32 -12.72 -12.78
CA VAL A 632 24.41 -13.88 -13.69
C VAL A 632 23.88 -15.16 -13.03
N GLU A 633 24.29 -15.43 -11.79
CA GLU A 633 23.80 -16.57 -11.00
C GLU A 633 22.27 -16.56 -10.87
N GLU A 634 21.70 -15.43 -10.43
CA GLU A 634 20.26 -15.34 -10.23
C GLU A 634 19.49 -15.36 -11.55
N ALA A 635 20.00 -14.75 -12.62
CA ALA A 635 19.40 -14.82 -13.95
C ALA A 635 19.35 -16.25 -14.48
N ALA A 636 20.44 -17.01 -14.34
CA ALA A 636 20.47 -18.42 -14.71
C ALA A 636 19.48 -19.25 -13.88
N HIS A 637 19.49 -19.07 -12.56
CA HIS A 637 18.58 -19.75 -11.64
C HIS A 637 17.10 -19.43 -11.91
N LYS A 638 16.78 -18.21 -12.39
CA LYS A 638 15.41 -17.82 -12.71
C LYS A 638 14.96 -18.22 -14.12
N GLY A 639 15.86 -18.75 -14.94
CA GLY A 639 15.51 -19.41 -16.19
C GLY A 639 16.30 -19.00 -17.42
N ILE A 640 17.34 -18.15 -17.33
CA ILE A 640 18.19 -17.84 -18.50
C ILE A 640 19.15 -19.00 -18.79
N ASP A 641 19.07 -19.50 -20.02
CA ASP A 641 19.87 -20.61 -20.51
C ASP A 641 21.00 -20.17 -21.42
N ILE A 642 20.84 -19.04 -22.12
CA ILE A 642 21.86 -18.48 -23.02
C ILE A 642 22.13 -17.03 -22.66
N PHE A 643 23.37 -16.74 -22.28
CA PHE A 643 23.87 -15.38 -22.09
C PHE A 643 24.58 -14.95 -23.36
N ARG A 644 23.94 -14.12 -24.17
CA ARG A 644 24.59 -13.45 -25.30
C ARG A 644 25.40 -12.27 -24.79
N VAL A 645 26.68 -12.52 -24.53
CA VAL A 645 27.62 -11.54 -23.96
C VAL A 645 28.21 -10.70 -25.08
N PHE A 646 28.08 -9.38 -25.00
CA PHE A 646 28.69 -8.45 -25.95
C PHE A 646 29.34 -7.26 -25.24
N ASP A 647 30.19 -6.54 -25.96
CA ASP A 647 30.68 -5.21 -25.58
C ASP A 647 30.40 -4.20 -26.69
N SER A 648 30.09 -2.95 -26.31
CA SER A 648 29.70 -1.92 -27.28
C SER A 648 30.82 -1.44 -28.21
N LEU A 649 32.07 -1.79 -27.88
CA LEU A 649 33.27 -1.47 -28.64
C LEU A 649 34.05 -2.73 -29.03
N ASN A 650 33.44 -3.92 -28.89
CA ASN A 650 34.12 -5.23 -28.99
C ASN A 650 35.36 -5.35 -28.08
N ASN A 651 35.35 -4.68 -26.92
CA ASN A 651 36.41 -4.80 -25.94
C ASN A 651 36.35 -6.18 -25.25
N LEU A 652 37.35 -7.01 -25.52
CA LEU A 652 37.44 -8.35 -24.96
C LEU A 652 37.48 -8.32 -23.43
N GLU A 653 38.31 -7.46 -22.84
CA GLU A 653 38.55 -7.41 -21.39
C GLU A 653 37.26 -7.15 -20.60
N SER A 654 36.33 -6.40 -21.19
CA SER A 654 35.01 -6.12 -20.60
C SER A 654 34.08 -7.34 -20.64
N MET A 655 34.28 -8.29 -21.58
CA MET A 655 33.46 -9.50 -21.72
C MET A 655 33.99 -10.70 -20.93
N LEU A 656 35.32 -10.82 -20.75
CA LEU A 656 35.95 -11.98 -20.10
C LEU A 656 35.33 -12.35 -18.74
N PRO A 657 35.10 -11.41 -17.81
CA PRO A 657 34.56 -11.77 -16.49
C PRO A 657 33.18 -12.41 -16.59
N THR A 658 32.31 -11.91 -17.46
CA THR A 658 30.96 -12.47 -17.64
C THR A 658 31.02 -13.87 -18.24
N ILE A 659 31.87 -14.10 -19.25
CA ILE A 659 32.06 -15.44 -19.84
C ILE A 659 32.52 -16.40 -18.74
N GLU A 660 33.51 -16.00 -17.94
CA GLU A 660 33.98 -16.77 -16.79
C GLU A 660 32.86 -17.05 -15.78
N TYR A 661 32.02 -16.06 -15.45
CA TYR A 661 30.96 -16.22 -14.46
C TYR A 661 29.88 -17.20 -14.93
N VAL A 662 29.47 -17.10 -16.19
CA VAL A 662 28.54 -18.07 -16.80
C VAL A 662 29.17 -19.47 -16.75
N ASN A 663 30.44 -19.58 -17.11
CA ASN A 663 31.14 -20.87 -17.17
C ASN A 663 31.30 -21.54 -15.81
N LYS A 664 31.62 -20.77 -14.76
CA LYS A 664 31.96 -21.28 -13.42
C LYS A 664 30.77 -21.43 -12.48
N TYR A 665 29.79 -20.54 -12.57
CA TYR A 665 28.70 -20.45 -11.57
C TYR A 665 27.33 -20.87 -12.09
N THR A 666 27.22 -21.26 -13.36
CA THR A 666 25.95 -21.65 -13.98
C THR A 666 26.10 -22.88 -14.88
N THR A 667 24.96 -23.49 -15.24
CA THR A 667 24.87 -24.51 -16.28
C THR A 667 24.50 -23.93 -17.66
N SER A 668 24.38 -22.61 -17.75
CA SER A 668 23.98 -21.89 -18.94
C SER A 668 25.11 -21.79 -19.98
N ILE A 669 24.74 -21.38 -21.19
CA ILE A 669 25.61 -21.24 -22.35
C ILE A 669 26.10 -19.79 -22.44
N ALA A 670 27.41 -19.60 -22.43
CA ALA A 670 28.04 -18.33 -22.78
C ALA A 670 28.16 -18.21 -24.32
N GLN A 671 27.33 -17.37 -24.92
CA GLN A 671 27.40 -17.03 -26.35
C GLN A 671 28.09 -15.67 -26.51
N ALA A 672 29.37 -15.67 -26.87
CA ALA A 672 30.14 -14.44 -27.00
C ALA A 672 29.90 -13.77 -28.35
N SER A 673 29.67 -12.46 -28.34
CA SER A 673 29.28 -11.70 -29.54
C SER A 673 30.39 -10.86 -30.10
N VAL A 674 30.48 -10.86 -31.42
CA VAL A 674 31.30 -9.97 -32.25
C VAL A 674 30.35 -8.99 -32.93
N CYS A 675 30.35 -7.72 -32.51
CA CYS A 675 29.52 -6.69 -33.13
C CYS A 675 30.11 -6.32 -34.50
N TYR A 676 29.27 -6.37 -35.54
CA TYR A 676 29.66 -6.08 -36.92
C TYR A 676 29.41 -4.61 -37.28
N THR A 677 30.39 -3.95 -37.87
CA THR A 677 30.31 -2.58 -38.41
C THR A 677 31.19 -2.45 -39.66
N GLY A 678 30.95 -1.44 -40.49
CA GLY A 678 31.69 -1.26 -41.74
C GLY A 678 31.37 -2.33 -42.79
N ASP A 679 32.32 -2.60 -43.68
CA ASP A 679 32.16 -3.56 -44.79
C ASP A 679 33.46 -4.32 -45.00
N VAL A 680 33.46 -5.63 -44.72
CA VAL A 680 34.66 -6.50 -44.85
C VAL A 680 35.16 -6.63 -46.28
N LEU A 681 34.32 -6.30 -47.28
CA LEU A 681 34.72 -6.30 -48.69
C LEU A 681 35.37 -4.98 -49.13
N LYS A 682 35.37 -3.96 -48.26
CA LYS A 682 36.02 -2.67 -48.53
C LYS A 682 37.54 -2.85 -48.55
N LYS A 683 38.19 -2.39 -49.63
CA LYS A 683 39.65 -2.53 -49.82
C LYS A 683 40.46 -1.38 -49.21
N ASP A 684 39.95 -0.15 -49.26
CA ASP A 684 40.66 1.05 -48.80
C ASP A 684 40.22 1.48 -47.39
N ASN A 685 41.17 1.91 -46.55
CA ASN A 685 40.92 2.40 -45.18
C ASN A 685 39.98 1.49 -44.36
N ASN A 686 40.17 0.17 -44.45
CA ASN A 686 39.32 -0.82 -43.80
C ASN A 686 39.81 -1.16 -42.38
N LYS A 687 39.38 -0.35 -41.39
CA LYS A 687 39.67 -0.56 -39.97
C LYS A 687 39.12 -1.89 -39.45
N TYR A 688 37.92 -2.27 -39.91
CA TYR A 688 37.20 -3.48 -39.50
C TYR A 688 37.33 -4.57 -40.57
N SER A 689 38.55 -5.07 -40.74
CA SER A 689 38.90 -6.06 -41.76
C SER A 689 38.36 -7.47 -41.45
N LEU A 690 38.39 -8.37 -42.43
CA LEU A 690 38.07 -9.79 -42.21
C LEU A 690 38.93 -10.39 -41.07
N GLN A 691 40.23 -10.08 -41.06
CA GLN A 691 41.15 -10.60 -40.05
C GLN A 691 40.80 -10.12 -38.65
N TYR A 692 40.35 -8.86 -38.50
CA TYR A 692 39.89 -8.33 -37.21
C TYR A 692 38.78 -9.21 -36.60
N TYR A 693 37.80 -9.60 -37.41
CA TYR A 693 36.68 -10.43 -36.95
C TYR A 693 37.12 -11.86 -36.64
N VAL A 694 38.01 -12.45 -37.46
CA VAL A 694 38.57 -13.79 -37.24
C VAL A 694 39.39 -13.84 -35.94
N ASP A 695 40.27 -12.87 -35.72
CA ASP A 695 41.12 -12.81 -34.51
C ASP A 695 40.27 -12.65 -33.25
N LEU A 696 39.24 -11.80 -33.30
CA LEU A 696 38.34 -11.61 -32.17
C LEU A 696 37.53 -12.88 -31.86
N ALA A 697 37.00 -13.56 -32.87
CA ALA A 697 36.27 -14.81 -32.70
C ALA A 697 37.15 -15.90 -32.04
N ARG A 698 38.40 -16.06 -32.50
CA ARG A 698 39.35 -17.01 -31.89
C ARG A 698 39.62 -16.67 -30.43
N ARG A 699 39.89 -15.40 -30.12
CA ARG A 699 40.14 -14.97 -28.74
C ARG A 699 38.94 -15.16 -27.80
N LEU A 700 37.72 -15.07 -28.33
CA LEU A 700 36.50 -15.35 -27.55
C LEU A 700 36.29 -16.84 -27.33
N GLU A 701 36.62 -17.70 -28.29
CA GLU A 701 36.68 -19.15 -28.10
C GLU A 701 37.74 -19.52 -27.04
N ASP A 702 38.94 -18.96 -27.13
CA ASP A 702 40.02 -19.17 -26.15
C ASP A 702 39.62 -18.71 -24.73
N ALA A 703 38.75 -17.70 -24.63
CA ALA A 703 38.18 -17.23 -23.37
C ALA A 703 37.11 -18.17 -22.77
N GLY A 704 36.76 -19.26 -23.47
CA GLY A 704 35.79 -20.25 -23.04
C GLY A 704 34.36 -19.95 -23.47
N ALA A 705 34.14 -19.19 -24.54
CA ALA A 705 32.82 -19.11 -25.15
C ALA A 705 32.36 -20.50 -25.63
N HIS A 706 31.07 -20.81 -25.47
CA HIS A 706 30.49 -22.06 -25.95
C HIS A 706 29.92 -21.93 -27.36
N MET A 707 29.62 -20.70 -27.77
CA MET A 707 29.10 -20.34 -29.08
C MET A 707 29.55 -18.90 -29.41
N ILE A 708 29.83 -18.61 -30.68
CA ILE A 708 30.10 -17.25 -31.16
C ILE A 708 28.84 -16.71 -31.85
N ALA A 709 28.50 -15.44 -31.63
CA ALA A 709 27.47 -14.74 -32.38
C ALA A 709 28.06 -13.56 -33.15
N ILE A 710 27.80 -13.46 -34.44
CA ILE A 710 28.01 -12.21 -35.19
C ILE A 710 26.77 -11.36 -34.95
N LYS A 711 26.94 -10.24 -34.24
CA LYS A 711 25.87 -9.29 -33.95
C LYS A 711 25.95 -8.11 -34.92
N ASP A 712 25.23 -8.21 -36.02
CA ASP A 712 25.01 -7.11 -36.97
C ASP A 712 23.81 -6.26 -36.53
N MET A 713 24.04 -5.38 -35.55
CA MET A 713 23.00 -4.59 -34.87
C MET A 713 22.29 -3.55 -35.76
N ALA A 714 22.83 -3.25 -36.93
CA ALA A 714 22.29 -2.25 -37.84
C ALA A 714 21.77 -2.85 -39.17
N GLY A 715 22.16 -4.09 -39.51
CA GLY A 715 21.81 -4.67 -40.80
C GLY A 715 22.78 -4.26 -41.91
N LEU A 716 24.08 -4.24 -41.59
CA LEU A 716 25.15 -3.82 -42.49
C LEU A 716 25.75 -4.98 -43.28
N LEU A 717 25.63 -6.20 -42.77
CA LEU A 717 26.23 -7.38 -43.41
C LEU A 717 25.51 -7.69 -44.72
N LYS A 718 26.12 -7.30 -45.83
CA LYS A 718 25.63 -7.59 -47.18
C LYS A 718 25.72 -9.09 -47.48
N PRO A 719 24.89 -9.61 -48.40
CA PRO A 719 24.92 -11.04 -48.75
C PRO A 719 26.31 -11.56 -49.17
N GLN A 720 27.02 -10.81 -50.02
CA GLN A 720 28.36 -11.19 -50.49
C GLN A 720 29.41 -11.11 -49.37
N ALA A 721 29.21 -10.21 -48.39
CA ALA A 721 30.08 -10.12 -47.23
C ALA A 721 29.90 -11.34 -46.31
N ALA A 722 28.67 -11.86 -46.17
CA ALA A 722 28.40 -13.08 -45.43
C ALA A 722 29.05 -14.31 -46.07
N GLU A 723 29.08 -14.41 -47.41
CA GLU A 723 29.77 -15.51 -48.13
C GLU A 723 31.26 -15.61 -47.81
N VAL A 724 31.89 -14.50 -47.39
CA VAL A 724 33.32 -14.45 -47.02
C VAL A 724 33.52 -14.54 -45.51
N LEU A 725 32.73 -13.79 -44.74
CA LEU A 725 32.90 -13.68 -43.29
C LEU A 725 32.56 -14.98 -42.57
N ILE A 726 31.46 -15.64 -42.96
CA ILE A 726 30.96 -16.83 -42.28
C ILE A 726 31.96 -18.00 -42.40
N PRO A 727 32.45 -18.38 -43.59
CA PRO A 727 33.43 -19.46 -43.70
C PRO A 727 34.73 -19.13 -42.98
N ALA A 728 35.23 -17.89 -43.08
CA ALA A 728 36.49 -17.49 -42.45
C ALA A 728 36.44 -17.61 -40.91
N ILE A 729 35.35 -17.18 -40.28
CA ILE A 729 35.17 -17.36 -38.83
C ILE A 729 34.97 -18.85 -38.52
N ARG A 730 34.14 -19.55 -39.29
CA ARG A 730 33.84 -20.97 -39.05
C ARG A 730 35.09 -21.86 -39.14
N GLU A 731 36.02 -21.56 -40.04
CA GLU A 731 37.32 -22.24 -40.14
C GLU A 731 38.25 -21.93 -38.95
N ALA A 732 38.12 -20.74 -38.36
CA ALA A 732 38.98 -20.29 -37.29
C ALA A 732 38.57 -20.77 -35.88
N ILE A 733 37.33 -21.25 -35.72
CA ILE A 733 36.77 -21.71 -34.44
C ILE A 733 36.14 -23.11 -34.55
N HIS A 734 36.06 -23.83 -33.43
CA HIS A 734 35.51 -25.18 -33.33
C HIS A 734 34.09 -25.23 -32.74
N ILE A 735 33.66 -24.17 -32.07
CA ILE A 735 32.32 -24.01 -31.51
C ILE A 735 31.28 -23.50 -32.53
N PRO A 736 29.96 -23.64 -32.28
CA PRO A 736 28.92 -23.14 -33.18
C PRO A 736 28.97 -21.61 -33.40
N LEU A 737 28.51 -21.19 -34.58
CA LEU A 737 28.41 -19.80 -35.02
C LEU A 737 26.94 -19.41 -35.24
N ALA A 738 26.50 -18.36 -34.55
CA ALA A 738 25.20 -17.72 -34.74
C ALA A 738 25.35 -16.43 -35.55
N LEU A 739 24.32 -16.10 -36.33
CA LEU A 739 24.21 -14.80 -36.99
C LEU A 739 22.93 -14.08 -36.55
N HIS A 740 23.11 -12.87 -36.05
CA HIS A 740 22.05 -11.95 -35.72
C HIS A 740 22.16 -10.72 -36.61
N THR A 741 21.11 -10.38 -37.34
CA THR A 741 21.04 -9.14 -38.14
C THR A 741 19.66 -8.47 -38.03
N HIS A 742 19.57 -7.22 -38.50
CA HIS A 742 18.33 -6.46 -38.62
C HIS A 742 18.01 -6.23 -40.10
N ASP A 743 16.74 -6.32 -40.48
CA ASP A 743 16.28 -6.22 -41.87
C ASP A 743 16.08 -4.77 -42.35
N THR A 744 16.88 -3.84 -41.78
CA THR A 744 16.74 -2.39 -42.00
C THR A 744 16.93 -2.05 -43.47
N ALA A 745 17.86 -2.74 -44.15
CA ALA A 745 18.11 -2.57 -45.58
C ALA A 745 17.16 -3.38 -46.47
N GLY A 746 16.42 -4.35 -45.92
CA GLY A 746 15.51 -5.22 -46.66
C GLY A 746 16.23 -6.27 -47.51
N THR A 747 17.52 -6.51 -47.26
CA THR A 747 18.34 -7.50 -48.00
C THR A 747 18.76 -8.67 -47.13
N GLN A 748 18.39 -8.66 -45.84
CA GLN A 748 18.96 -9.54 -44.84
C GLN A 748 18.43 -10.97 -44.88
N ILE A 749 17.25 -11.20 -45.44
CA ILE A 749 16.83 -12.56 -45.79
C ILE A 749 17.84 -13.18 -46.77
N THR A 750 18.29 -12.44 -47.77
CA THR A 750 19.33 -12.92 -48.70
C THR A 750 20.67 -13.12 -47.98
N THR A 751 21.04 -12.23 -47.05
CA THR A 751 22.22 -12.43 -46.18
C THR A 751 22.10 -13.74 -45.39
N TYR A 752 20.93 -14.05 -44.83
CA TYR A 752 20.69 -15.33 -44.14
C TYR A 752 20.82 -16.52 -45.07
N MET A 753 20.22 -16.49 -46.27
CA MET A 753 20.39 -17.59 -47.23
C MET A 753 21.87 -17.84 -47.54
N LYS A 754 22.65 -16.77 -47.75
CA LYS A 754 24.10 -16.87 -47.98
C LYS A 754 24.87 -17.38 -46.77
N ALA A 755 24.52 -16.95 -45.56
CA ALA A 755 25.13 -17.45 -44.34
C ALA A 755 24.80 -18.94 -44.09
N ILE A 756 23.57 -19.37 -44.40
CA ILE A 756 23.12 -20.77 -44.30
C ILE A 756 23.88 -21.65 -45.29
N GLU A 757 23.98 -21.23 -46.55
CA GLU A 757 24.81 -21.87 -47.58
C GLU A 757 26.27 -21.98 -47.11
N ALA A 758 26.78 -20.93 -46.46
CA ALA A 758 28.15 -20.83 -45.95
C ALA A 758 28.42 -21.58 -44.63
N GLY A 759 27.41 -22.23 -44.03
CA GLY A 759 27.64 -23.08 -42.85
C GLY A 759 27.30 -22.46 -41.49
N VAL A 760 26.59 -21.33 -41.39
CA VAL A 760 26.16 -20.80 -40.08
C VAL A 760 25.26 -21.81 -39.35
N ASP A 761 25.34 -21.92 -38.02
CA ASP A 761 24.63 -22.94 -37.25
C ASP A 761 23.27 -22.44 -36.71
N SER A 762 23.15 -21.14 -36.42
CA SER A 762 21.89 -20.53 -35.99
C SER A 762 21.70 -19.12 -36.53
N ILE A 763 20.44 -18.73 -36.76
CA ILE A 763 20.05 -17.37 -37.11
C ILE A 763 18.94 -16.84 -36.19
N ASP A 764 18.94 -15.53 -35.98
CA ASP A 764 17.91 -14.83 -35.21
C ASP A 764 16.81 -14.28 -36.13
N CYS A 765 15.56 -14.65 -35.88
CA CYS A 765 14.42 -14.16 -36.65
C CYS A 765 13.34 -13.61 -35.71
N ALA A 766 12.35 -12.91 -36.28
CA ALA A 766 11.14 -12.51 -35.57
C ALA A 766 9.90 -13.10 -36.26
N ILE A 767 8.82 -13.32 -35.50
CA ILE A 767 7.53 -13.73 -36.05
C ILE A 767 7.08 -12.72 -37.12
N ALA A 768 6.38 -13.19 -38.16
CA ALA A 768 6.12 -12.38 -39.35
C ALA A 768 5.55 -10.97 -39.05
N SER A 769 4.53 -10.84 -38.19
CA SER A 769 3.91 -9.56 -37.82
C SER A 769 4.80 -8.59 -37.03
N TRP A 770 5.96 -9.05 -36.54
CA TRP A 770 6.96 -8.26 -35.81
C TRP A 770 8.35 -8.31 -36.45
N SER A 771 8.42 -8.69 -37.73
CA SER A 771 9.66 -8.75 -38.50
C SER A 771 9.79 -7.58 -39.48
N GLY A 772 10.96 -7.48 -40.11
CA GLY A 772 11.23 -6.49 -41.16
C GLY A 772 11.52 -5.09 -40.63
N THR A 773 11.91 -4.18 -41.53
CA THR A 773 12.35 -2.81 -41.19
C THR A 773 13.47 -2.87 -40.14
N THR A 774 13.38 -2.14 -39.03
CA THR A 774 14.40 -2.17 -37.99
C THR A 774 14.40 -3.47 -37.17
N SER A 775 13.46 -4.39 -37.35
CA SER A 775 13.42 -5.69 -36.66
C SER A 775 14.26 -6.76 -37.38
N GLN A 776 14.29 -7.97 -36.85
CA GLN A 776 14.91 -9.13 -37.48
C GLN A 776 14.18 -9.54 -38.77
N PRO A 777 14.86 -10.29 -39.67
CA PRO A 777 14.23 -10.92 -40.82
C PRO A 777 13.06 -11.85 -40.44
N ASN A 778 12.13 -12.00 -41.38
CA ASN A 778 10.87 -12.72 -41.20
C ASN A 778 11.07 -14.23 -41.04
N MET A 779 10.83 -14.76 -39.84
CA MET A 779 11.03 -16.17 -39.51
C MET A 779 10.17 -17.10 -40.39
N ASN A 780 8.88 -16.79 -40.54
CA ASN A 780 7.94 -17.59 -41.31
C ASN A 780 8.39 -17.71 -42.77
N SER A 781 8.88 -16.61 -43.35
CA SER A 781 9.36 -16.56 -44.74
C SER A 781 10.64 -17.35 -44.93
N VAL A 782 11.62 -17.21 -44.02
CA VAL A 782 12.88 -17.96 -44.10
C VAL A 782 12.62 -19.47 -43.97
N ILE A 783 11.74 -19.88 -43.05
CA ILE A 783 11.34 -21.29 -42.91
C ILE A 783 10.68 -21.80 -44.19
N ALA A 784 9.74 -21.05 -44.76
CA ALA A 784 9.07 -21.41 -46.01
C ALA A 784 10.07 -21.56 -47.18
N LEU A 785 11.07 -20.66 -47.26
CA LEU A 785 12.10 -20.73 -48.29
C LEU A 785 12.97 -21.99 -48.17
N LEU A 786 13.25 -22.44 -46.95
CA LEU A 786 14.10 -23.60 -46.68
C LEU A 786 13.38 -24.95 -46.83
N GLN A 787 12.05 -24.97 -46.97
CA GLN A 787 11.30 -26.23 -47.11
C GLN A 787 11.80 -27.04 -48.32
N GLY A 788 12.22 -28.28 -48.07
CA GLY A 788 12.80 -29.17 -49.08
C GLY A 788 14.28 -28.92 -49.39
N GLN A 789 14.96 -27.98 -48.72
CA GLN A 789 16.40 -27.75 -48.88
C GLN A 789 17.24 -28.59 -47.91
N GLU A 790 18.54 -28.78 -48.20
CA GLU A 790 19.44 -29.61 -47.35
C GLU A 790 19.53 -29.10 -45.90
N ARG A 791 19.50 -27.78 -45.71
CA ARG A 791 19.63 -27.13 -44.40
C ARG A 791 18.28 -26.99 -43.66
N GLU A 792 17.17 -27.52 -44.19
CA GLU A 792 15.85 -27.41 -43.58
C GLU A 792 15.82 -27.94 -42.14
N ASN A 793 15.20 -27.18 -41.23
CA ASN A 793 14.83 -27.67 -39.91
C ASN A 793 13.40 -28.22 -39.93
N THR A 794 13.29 -29.54 -40.03
CA THR A 794 12.02 -30.27 -40.12
C THR A 794 11.19 -30.24 -38.83
N GLY A 795 11.76 -29.73 -37.72
CA GLY A 795 11.06 -29.51 -36.46
C GLY A 795 10.23 -28.22 -36.42
N MET A 796 10.28 -27.38 -37.46
CA MET A 796 9.57 -26.11 -37.51
C MET A 796 8.13 -26.26 -38.01
N ASN A 797 7.17 -25.62 -37.33
CA ASN A 797 5.74 -25.68 -37.67
C ASN A 797 5.24 -24.36 -38.27
N LEU A 798 5.40 -24.20 -39.59
CA LEU A 798 5.03 -22.97 -40.30
C LEU A 798 3.55 -22.57 -40.11
N ARG A 799 2.64 -23.55 -40.04
CA ARG A 799 1.22 -23.27 -39.80
C ARG A 799 1.01 -22.64 -38.42
N SER A 800 1.56 -23.26 -37.37
CA SER A 800 1.47 -22.70 -36.02
C SER A 800 2.10 -21.31 -35.95
N LEU A 801 3.25 -21.09 -36.61
CA LEU A 801 3.88 -19.77 -36.65
C LEU A 801 3.01 -18.70 -37.33
N ASN A 802 2.22 -19.06 -38.34
CA ASN A 802 1.26 -18.12 -38.95
C ASN A 802 0.12 -17.78 -37.97
N GLU A 803 -0.43 -18.78 -37.28
CA GLU A 803 -1.47 -18.57 -36.24
C GLU A 803 -0.94 -17.69 -35.08
N HIS A 804 0.33 -17.86 -34.69
CA HIS A 804 1.00 -17.01 -33.71
C HIS A 804 1.27 -15.60 -34.24
N SER A 805 1.58 -15.46 -35.53
CA SER A 805 1.72 -14.15 -36.17
C SER A 805 0.41 -13.36 -36.12
N ASP A 806 -0.75 -14.02 -36.30
CA ASP A 806 -2.06 -13.37 -36.20
C ASP A 806 -2.36 -12.85 -34.80
N TYR A 807 -1.99 -13.61 -33.76
CA TYR A 807 -2.05 -13.14 -32.36
C TYR A 807 -1.21 -11.87 -32.18
N TRP A 808 0.04 -11.94 -32.61
CA TRP A 808 1.00 -10.86 -32.45
C TRP A 808 0.63 -9.61 -33.29
N ASP A 809 -0.02 -9.78 -34.43
CA ASP A 809 -0.55 -8.68 -35.26
C ASP A 809 -1.65 -7.91 -34.50
N ALA A 810 -2.60 -8.62 -33.90
CA ALA A 810 -3.63 -8.00 -33.07
C ALA A 810 -3.06 -7.32 -31.81
N VAL A 811 -1.99 -7.88 -31.21
CA VAL A 811 -1.31 -7.25 -30.07
C VAL A 811 -0.57 -5.98 -30.49
N ARG A 812 0.08 -5.97 -31.67
CA ARG A 812 0.82 -4.80 -32.18
C ARG A 812 -0.04 -3.55 -32.28
N ASP A 813 -1.32 -3.71 -32.62
CA ASP A 813 -2.28 -2.60 -32.65
C ASP A 813 -2.38 -1.84 -31.33
N TYR A 814 -2.21 -2.50 -30.18
CA TYR A 814 -2.22 -1.84 -28.87
C TYR A 814 -1.07 -0.85 -28.68
N TYR A 815 0.03 -1.03 -29.40
CA TYR A 815 1.29 -0.30 -29.23
C TYR A 815 1.53 0.76 -30.32
N TYR A 816 0.51 1.07 -31.13
CA TYR A 816 0.64 2.02 -32.24
C TYR A 816 1.25 3.39 -31.91
N PRO A 817 1.11 3.99 -30.70
CA PRO A 817 1.75 5.28 -30.41
C PRO A 817 3.27 5.19 -30.32
N PHE A 818 3.82 3.98 -30.20
CA PHE A 818 5.24 3.71 -30.04
C PHE A 818 5.90 3.19 -31.32
N GLU A 819 5.13 2.98 -32.39
CA GLU A 819 5.64 2.46 -33.67
C GLU A 819 6.74 3.34 -34.24
N SER A 820 7.79 2.69 -34.75
CA SER A 820 8.83 3.35 -35.53
C SER A 820 8.23 4.05 -36.77
N ASP A 821 8.82 5.17 -37.16
CA ASP A 821 8.41 5.86 -38.38
C ASP A 821 8.96 5.24 -39.65
N LEU A 822 9.92 4.32 -39.52
CA LEU A 822 10.40 3.57 -40.66
C LEU A 822 9.28 2.63 -41.15
N LYS A 823 8.53 3.06 -42.18
CA LYS A 823 7.42 2.28 -42.75
C LYS A 823 7.89 1.20 -43.74
N SER A 824 9.13 1.30 -44.22
CA SER A 824 9.75 0.38 -45.17
C SER A 824 11.26 0.36 -44.98
N SER A 825 11.92 -0.71 -45.43
CA SER A 825 13.38 -0.81 -45.43
C SER A 825 14.06 0.34 -46.19
N THR A 826 15.31 0.65 -45.82
CA THR A 826 16.10 1.75 -46.38
C THR A 826 17.58 1.39 -46.48
N ALA A 827 18.20 1.73 -47.63
CA ALA A 827 19.63 1.58 -47.85
C ALA A 827 20.47 2.65 -47.13
N GLU A 828 19.87 3.73 -46.62
CA GLU A 828 20.58 4.79 -45.86
C GLU A 828 21.36 4.23 -44.66
N VAL A 829 20.95 3.07 -44.15
CA VAL A 829 21.63 2.41 -43.02
C VAL A 829 23.08 2.05 -43.35
N TYR A 830 23.43 1.81 -44.63
CA TYR A 830 24.81 1.57 -45.03
C TYR A 830 25.69 2.84 -44.99
N GLU A 831 25.08 4.01 -44.89
CA GLU A 831 25.79 5.29 -44.77
C GLU A 831 25.85 5.75 -43.31
N ASN A 832 24.71 5.74 -42.61
CA ASN A 832 24.63 6.25 -41.23
C ASN A 832 24.93 5.20 -40.15
N GLU A 833 24.81 3.90 -40.47
CA GLU A 833 25.05 2.79 -39.57
C GLU A 833 24.30 2.90 -38.22
N ILE A 834 23.10 3.50 -38.24
CA ILE A 834 22.25 3.63 -37.05
C ILE A 834 21.60 2.28 -36.74
N PRO A 835 21.82 1.69 -35.54
CA PRO A 835 21.21 0.41 -35.20
C PRO A 835 19.71 0.55 -34.95
N GLY A 836 18.96 -0.54 -35.13
CA GLY A 836 17.48 -0.54 -35.13
C GLY A 836 16.86 0.15 -33.90
N GLY A 837 17.28 -0.24 -32.70
CA GLY A 837 16.77 0.37 -31.46
C GLY A 837 17.10 1.87 -31.30
N GLN A 838 18.26 2.34 -31.81
CA GLN A 838 18.56 3.77 -31.81
C GLN A 838 17.71 4.51 -32.85
N TYR A 839 17.40 3.87 -33.97
CA TYR A 839 16.58 4.46 -35.02
C TYR A 839 15.18 4.85 -34.51
N SER A 840 14.53 3.95 -33.78
CA SER A 840 13.20 4.20 -33.21
C SER A 840 13.23 5.23 -32.06
N ASN A 841 14.33 5.32 -31.31
CA ASN A 841 14.50 6.33 -30.27
C ASN A 841 14.86 7.72 -30.83
N LEU A 842 15.60 7.78 -31.94
CA LEU A 842 16.22 9.02 -32.44
C LEU A 842 15.19 10.09 -32.78
N ARG A 843 14.02 9.71 -33.31
CA ARG A 843 12.96 10.68 -33.56
C ARG A 843 12.35 11.21 -32.28
N GLN A 844 12.00 10.34 -31.33
CA GLN A 844 11.46 10.78 -30.04
C GLN A 844 12.44 11.73 -29.33
N GLN A 845 13.75 11.45 -29.42
CA GLN A 845 14.81 12.34 -28.94
C GLN A 845 14.80 13.68 -29.69
N ALA A 846 14.75 13.67 -31.03
CA ALA A 846 14.71 14.87 -31.85
C ALA A 846 13.47 15.74 -31.57
N GLU A 847 12.29 15.14 -31.50
CA GLU A 847 11.04 15.83 -31.13
C GLU A 847 11.09 16.39 -29.71
N GLY A 848 11.67 15.64 -28.77
CA GLY A 848 11.87 16.08 -27.38
C GLY A 848 12.71 17.35 -27.24
N VAL A 849 13.58 17.65 -28.22
CA VAL A 849 14.39 18.88 -28.28
C VAL A 849 13.96 19.86 -29.38
N GLY A 850 12.77 19.64 -29.99
CA GLY A 850 12.22 20.53 -31.01
C GLY A 850 12.91 20.46 -32.39
N LEU A 851 13.59 19.36 -32.69
CA LEU A 851 14.30 19.10 -33.95
C LEU A 851 13.66 17.99 -34.80
N GLY A 852 12.40 17.63 -34.54
CA GLY A 852 11.70 16.55 -35.26
C GLY A 852 11.77 16.70 -36.78
N ASP A 853 11.57 17.92 -37.30
CA ASP A 853 11.60 18.22 -38.73
C ASP A 853 13.01 18.18 -39.36
N LYS A 854 14.08 18.09 -38.55
CA LYS A 854 15.48 18.03 -38.99
C LYS A 854 16.08 16.63 -38.98
N LEU A 855 15.25 15.58 -38.91
CA LEU A 855 15.72 14.20 -38.83
C LEU A 855 16.71 13.80 -39.95
N PRO A 856 16.53 14.19 -41.22
CA PRO A 856 17.52 13.89 -42.27
C PRO A 856 18.91 14.47 -41.98
N GLN A 857 18.98 15.71 -41.47
CA GLN A 857 20.25 16.34 -41.08
C GLN A 857 20.89 15.63 -39.89
N ILE A 858 20.07 15.18 -38.92
CA ILE A 858 20.56 14.42 -37.76
C ILE A 858 21.21 13.12 -38.23
N LYS A 859 20.60 12.39 -39.18
CA LYS A 859 21.19 11.16 -39.74
C LYS A 859 22.51 11.41 -40.47
N ALA A 860 22.58 12.49 -41.26
CA ALA A 860 23.83 12.89 -41.93
C ALA A 860 24.92 13.22 -40.90
N ASN A 861 24.58 14.00 -39.87
CA ASN A 861 25.49 14.32 -38.77
C ASN A 861 25.90 13.08 -37.98
N TYR A 862 25.04 12.06 -37.86
CA TYR A 862 25.38 10.79 -37.21
C TYR A 862 26.53 10.07 -37.93
N ALA A 863 26.50 10.03 -39.26
CA ALA A 863 27.60 9.48 -40.07
C ALA A 863 28.90 10.29 -39.91
N ILE A 864 28.79 11.64 -39.92
CA ILE A 864 29.93 12.55 -39.72
C ILE A 864 30.55 12.34 -38.34
N VAL A 865 29.73 12.26 -37.29
CA VAL A 865 30.18 12.03 -35.91
C VAL A 865 30.89 10.70 -35.79
N ASN A 866 30.42 9.63 -36.44
CA ASN A 866 31.11 8.35 -36.42
C ASN A 866 32.55 8.49 -36.94
N GLN A 867 32.74 9.20 -38.05
CA GLN A 867 34.07 9.45 -38.60
C GLN A 867 34.91 10.35 -37.68
N LEU A 868 34.32 11.40 -37.10
CA LEU A 868 34.98 12.26 -36.11
C LEU A 868 35.48 11.47 -34.90
N PHE A 869 34.73 10.47 -34.45
CA PHE A 869 35.08 9.64 -33.30
C PHE A 869 36.08 8.52 -33.64
N GLY A 870 36.55 8.48 -34.89
CA GLY A 870 37.58 7.54 -35.35
C GLY A 870 37.01 6.23 -35.89
N ASP A 871 35.79 6.24 -36.41
CA ASP A 871 35.03 5.09 -36.94
C ASP A 871 34.85 3.99 -35.88
N ILE A 872 33.76 4.07 -35.12
CA ILE A 872 33.52 3.21 -33.96
C ILE A 872 32.37 2.21 -34.20
N ILE A 873 32.36 1.16 -33.38
CA ILE A 873 31.21 0.25 -33.29
C ILE A 873 30.06 0.99 -32.58
N LYS A 874 28.86 0.94 -33.17
CA LYS A 874 27.69 1.71 -32.73
C LYS A 874 26.56 0.80 -32.30
N VAL A 875 26.55 0.45 -31.02
CA VAL A 875 25.50 -0.32 -30.36
C VAL A 875 25.33 0.22 -28.95
N THR A 876 24.18 0.04 -28.30
CA THR A 876 23.94 0.66 -26.99
C THR A 876 25.05 0.29 -25.98
N PRO A 877 25.71 1.27 -25.33
CA PRO A 877 25.42 2.71 -25.34
C PRO A 877 26.25 3.57 -26.32
N SER A 878 27.22 3.04 -27.06
CA SER A 878 28.04 3.84 -28.00
C SER A 878 27.24 4.48 -29.14
N SER A 879 26.18 3.82 -29.63
CA SER A 879 25.25 4.42 -30.60
C SER A 879 24.53 5.66 -30.06
N LYS A 880 24.20 5.67 -28.77
CA LYS A 880 23.63 6.86 -28.11
C LYS A 880 24.64 7.99 -28.06
N VAL A 881 25.90 7.70 -27.78
CA VAL A 881 26.98 8.72 -27.75
C VAL A 881 27.07 9.44 -29.10
N VAL A 882 27.02 8.68 -30.20
CA VAL A 882 27.00 9.24 -31.56
C VAL A 882 25.71 10.02 -31.82
N GLY A 883 24.57 9.50 -31.38
CA GLY A 883 23.26 10.17 -31.50
C GLY A 883 23.17 11.51 -30.77
N ASP A 884 23.62 11.57 -29.51
CA ASP A 884 23.63 12.77 -28.69
C ASP A 884 24.51 13.86 -29.32
N MET A 885 25.67 13.49 -29.86
CA MET A 885 26.55 14.41 -30.58
C MET A 885 25.93 14.88 -31.90
N ALA A 886 25.28 13.99 -32.65
CA ALA A 886 24.61 14.35 -33.90
C ALA A 886 23.45 15.32 -33.67
N LEU A 887 22.65 15.10 -32.62
CA LEU A 887 21.62 16.02 -32.16
C LEU A 887 22.22 17.36 -31.74
N PHE A 888 23.30 17.34 -30.94
CA PHE A 888 23.98 18.55 -30.50
C PHE A 888 24.54 19.38 -31.67
N MET A 889 25.21 18.74 -32.64
CA MET A 889 25.71 19.41 -33.84
C MET A 889 24.55 20.00 -34.66
N THR A 890 23.43 19.28 -34.77
CA THR A 890 22.26 19.77 -35.51
C THR A 890 21.56 20.93 -34.81
N ALA A 891 21.44 20.88 -33.47
CA ALA A 891 20.84 21.95 -32.66
C ALA A 891 21.63 23.26 -32.76
N ASN A 892 22.95 23.14 -32.79
CA ASN A 892 23.88 24.28 -32.77
C ASN A 892 24.41 24.66 -34.16
N ASN A 893 23.93 24.02 -35.23
CA ASN A 893 24.39 24.19 -36.61
C ASN A 893 25.92 24.09 -36.78
N LEU A 894 26.55 23.11 -36.11
CA LEU A 894 28.01 22.94 -36.10
C LEU A 894 28.48 22.01 -37.23
N SER A 895 29.56 22.41 -37.91
CA SER A 895 30.32 21.52 -38.81
C SER A 895 31.36 20.67 -38.05
N ALA A 896 31.93 19.67 -38.73
CA ALA A 896 33.01 18.84 -38.18
C ALA A 896 34.27 19.66 -37.84
N GLU A 897 34.61 20.63 -38.70
CA GLU A 897 35.74 21.54 -38.51
C GLU A 897 35.53 22.45 -37.29
N GLU A 898 34.31 22.92 -37.07
CA GLU A 898 33.98 23.76 -35.90
C GLU A 898 34.03 22.99 -34.59
N VAL A 899 33.69 21.69 -34.60
CA VAL A 899 33.86 20.81 -33.43
C VAL A 899 35.35 20.61 -33.10
N LEU A 900 36.23 20.63 -34.11
CA LEU A 900 37.67 20.47 -33.96
C LEU A 900 38.41 21.78 -33.63
N ASP A 901 37.72 22.92 -33.59
CA ASP A 901 38.31 24.22 -33.30
C ASP A 901 38.45 24.44 -31.78
N GLU A 902 39.69 24.34 -31.26
CA GLU A 902 39.99 24.55 -29.84
C GLU A 902 39.58 25.95 -29.31
N SER A 903 39.42 26.94 -30.20
CA SER A 903 38.99 28.29 -29.83
C SER A 903 37.48 28.40 -29.57
N LYS A 904 36.68 27.45 -30.05
CA LYS A 904 35.23 27.42 -29.84
C LYS A 904 34.90 26.61 -28.58
N HIS A 905 34.56 27.30 -27.49
CA HIS A 905 34.29 26.70 -26.19
C HIS A 905 32.88 26.05 -26.07
N HIS A 906 32.61 24.97 -26.82
CA HIS A 906 31.33 24.26 -26.78
C HIS A 906 31.13 23.38 -25.52
N SER A 907 29.91 23.35 -24.98
CA SER A 907 29.52 22.44 -23.89
C SER A 907 28.93 21.15 -24.45
N PHE A 908 29.77 20.13 -24.61
CA PHE A 908 29.37 18.85 -25.21
C PHE A 908 28.44 18.02 -24.30
N PRO A 909 27.63 17.11 -24.88
CA PRO A 909 26.80 16.19 -24.10
C PRO A 909 27.60 15.33 -23.13
N ALA A 910 27.06 15.09 -21.92
CA ALA A 910 27.75 14.31 -20.88
C ALA A 910 28.12 12.89 -21.31
N SER A 911 27.32 12.26 -22.17
CA SER A 911 27.59 10.94 -22.76
C SER A 911 28.85 10.94 -23.65
N VAL A 912 29.07 12.02 -24.41
CA VAL A 912 30.25 12.22 -25.27
C VAL A 912 31.48 12.44 -24.41
N VAL A 913 31.39 13.32 -23.41
CA VAL A 913 32.51 13.57 -22.47
C VAL A 913 32.90 12.28 -21.75
N GLY A 914 31.93 11.54 -21.20
CA GLY A 914 32.19 10.26 -20.53
C GLY A 914 32.81 9.21 -21.46
N PHE A 915 32.38 9.12 -22.72
CA PHE A 915 33.00 8.24 -23.71
C PHE A 915 34.47 8.56 -23.92
N PHE A 916 34.82 9.84 -24.19
CA PHE A 916 36.22 10.26 -24.37
C PHE A 916 37.05 10.16 -23.08
N ARG A 917 36.40 10.17 -21.91
CA ARG A 917 37.06 9.91 -20.63
C ARG A 917 37.53 8.46 -20.53
N GLY A 918 36.78 7.54 -21.13
CA GLY A 918 37.04 6.09 -21.12
C GLY A 918 35.98 5.29 -20.36
N ASP A 919 34.85 5.91 -19.99
CA ASP A 919 33.81 5.29 -19.15
C ASP A 919 33.16 4.06 -19.84
N LEU A 920 33.20 3.98 -21.18
CA LEU A 920 32.72 2.85 -21.98
C LEU A 920 33.84 1.91 -22.45
N GLY A 921 35.08 2.19 -22.09
CA GLY A 921 36.27 1.51 -22.61
C GLY A 921 36.96 2.27 -23.72
N VAL A 922 38.01 1.66 -24.26
CA VAL A 922 38.82 2.23 -25.33
C VAL A 922 38.37 1.61 -26.65
N PRO A 923 37.98 2.41 -27.67
CA PRO A 923 37.60 1.87 -28.96
C PRO A 923 38.80 1.20 -29.65
N TYR A 924 38.53 0.22 -30.51
CA TYR A 924 39.56 -0.39 -31.35
C TYR A 924 40.32 0.69 -32.13
N GLY A 925 41.65 0.68 -32.08
CA GLY A 925 42.50 1.72 -32.68
C GLY A 925 42.71 2.99 -31.83
N GLY A 926 42.11 3.09 -30.64
CA GLY A 926 42.26 4.24 -29.74
C GLY A 926 41.36 5.42 -30.09
N PHE A 927 41.40 6.47 -29.25
CA PHE A 927 40.66 7.71 -29.48
C PHE A 927 41.44 8.65 -30.41
N PRO A 928 40.77 9.50 -31.22
CA PRO A 928 41.42 10.63 -31.87
C PRO A 928 41.89 11.65 -30.81
N GLU A 929 43.20 11.68 -30.53
CA GLU A 929 43.74 12.41 -29.36
C GLU A 929 43.50 13.93 -29.39
N HIS A 930 43.51 14.55 -30.58
CA HIS A 930 43.16 15.96 -30.72
C HIS A 930 41.71 16.23 -30.26
N LEU A 931 40.76 15.42 -30.72
CA LEU A 931 39.36 15.54 -30.32
C LEU A 931 39.16 15.17 -28.84
N ARG A 932 39.87 14.16 -28.34
CA ARG A 932 39.84 13.76 -26.92
C ARG A 932 40.24 14.92 -26.00
N LYS A 933 41.29 15.66 -26.36
CA LYS A 933 41.73 16.86 -25.63
C LYS A 933 40.66 17.96 -25.64
N ILE A 934 39.99 18.20 -26.78
CA ILE A 934 38.88 19.16 -26.89
C ILE A 934 37.71 18.77 -25.99
N MET A 935 37.35 17.48 -25.99
CA MET A 935 36.20 16.95 -25.26
C MET A 935 36.42 16.96 -23.74
N LEU A 936 37.61 16.56 -23.28
CA LEU A 936 37.93 16.48 -21.85
C LEU A 936 38.39 17.81 -21.26
N ARG A 937 39.03 18.67 -22.05
CA ARG A 937 39.68 19.91 -21.58
C ARG A 937 40.65 19.62 -20.42
N ASN A 938 40.20 19.84 -19.18
CA ASN A 938 40.97 19.63 -17.95
C ASN A 938 40.54 18.36 -17.19
N GLU A 939 39.53 17.62 -17.67
CA GLU A 939 39.11 16.38 -17.03
C GLU A 939 40.15 15.26 -17.24
N PRO A 940 40.45 14.47 -16.19
CA PRO A 940 41.43 13.40 -16.29
C PRO A 940 40.88 12.24 -17.15
N ALA A 941 41.69 11.80 -18.12
CA ALA A 941 41.44 10.56 -18.84
C ALA A 941 41.57 9.35 -17.90
N GLN A 942 40.67 8.38 -18.01
CA GLN A 942 40.78 7.11 -17.30
C GLN A 942 41.71 6.13 -18.02
N SER A 943 42.43 5.32 -17.25
CA SER A 943 43.24 4.22 -17.80
C SER A 943 42.33 3.05 -18.18
N ALA A 944 42.70 2.29 -19.23
CA ALA A 944 41.94 1.12 -19.67
C ALA A 944 41.75 0.05 -18.57
N GLN A 945 42.59 0.03 -17.54
CA GLN A 945 42.54 -0.90 -16.41
C GLN A 945 41.59 -0.46 -15.27
N SER A 946 41.08 0.77 -15.29
CA SER A 946 40.33 1.37 -14.16
C SER A 946 38.84 1.01 -14.10
N GLN A 947 38.35 0.11 -14.96
CA GLN A 947 36.91 -0.18 -15.10
C GLN A 947 36.31 -1.08 -14.00
N SER A 948 37.12 -1.66 -13.11
CA SER A 948 36.60 -2.54 -12.05
C SER A 948 36.43 -1.75 -10.75
N LEU A 949 35.18 -1.60 -10.31
CA LEU A 949 34.90 -1.18 -8.95
C LEU A 949 35.30 -2.29 -7.95
N PRO A 950 35.69 -1.95 -6.72
CA PRO A 950 35.95 -2.93 -5.68
C PRO A 950 34.67 -3.71 -5.35
N ASP A 951 34.84 -4.98 -4.96
CA ASP A 951 33.73 -5.79 -4.48
C ASP A 951 33.12 -5.19 -3.21
N ILE A 952 31.80 -5.36 -3.06
CA ILE A 952 31.03 -4.90 -1.90
C ILE A 952 30.55 -6.08 -1.05
N ASP A 953 30.28 -5.87 0.24
CA ASP A 953 29.57 -6.87 1.04
C ASP A 953 28.07 -6.88 0.65
N LEU A 954 27.65 -7.93 -0.05
CA LEU A 954 26.28 -8.03 -0.57
C LEU A 954 25.24 -8.21 0.54
N ASP A 955 25.58 -8.89 1.63
CA ASP A 955 24.66 -9.16 2.72
C ASP A 955 24.41 -7.87 3.52
N GLN A 956 25.49 -7.16 3.85
CA GLN A 956 25.39 -5.86 4.53
C GLN A 956 24.67 -4.81 3.66
N ALA A 957 24.99 -4.77 2.36
CA ALA A 957 24.33 -3.85 1.43
C ALA A 957 22.85 -4.17 1.25
N PHE A 958 22.46 -5.44 1.27
CA PHE A 958 21.06 -5.85 1.19
C PHE A 958 20.27 -5.48 2.46
N GLU A 959 20.83 -5.69 3.64
CA GLU A 959 20.18 -5.27 4.89
C GLU A 959 20.00 -3.75 4.94
N SER A 960 21.02 -2.97 4.54
CA SER A 960 20.92 -1.51 4.43
C SER A 960 19.83 -1.08 3.43
N PHE A 961 19.71 -1.79 2.30
CA PHE A 961 18.65 -1.55 1.32
C PHE A 961 17.26 -1.80 1.90
N ARG A 962 17.10 -2.81 2.76
CA ARG A 962 15.80 -3.14 3.40
C ARG A 962 15.35 -2.13 4.44
N GLU A 963 16.25 -1.31 4.99
CA GLU A 963 15.87 -0.20 5.88
C GLU A 963 14.98 0.81 5.15
N THR A 964 15.28 1.08 3.87
CA THR A 964 14.49 1.98 3.03
C THR A 964 13.34 1.25 2.33
N TYR A 965 13.60 0.05 1.80
CA TYR A 965 12.65 -0.71 0.98
C TYR A 965 12.21 -1.99 1.69
N SER A 966 11.51 -1.85 2.82
CA SER A 966 11.24 -2.96 3.76
C SER A 966 10.49 -4.17 3.17
N LYS A 967 9.82 -4.01 2.02
CA LYS A 967 9.06 -5.06 1.32
C LYS A 967 9.83 -5.68 0.14
N ALA A 968 10.98 -5.12 -0.23
CA ALA A 968 11.76 -5.56 -1.37
C ALA A 968 12.60 -6.81 -1.02
N ASN A 969 12.83 -7.66 -2.01
CA ASN A 969 13.62 -8.89 -1.87
C ASN A 969 15.02 -8.74 -2.50
N PHE A 970 15.81 -9.81 -2.53
CA PHE A 970 17.17 -9.76 -3.05
C PHE A 970 17.27 -9.47 -4.56
N LEU A 971 16.30 -9.90 -5.38
CA LEU A 971 16.26 -9.58 -6.81
C LEU A 971 15.91 -8.09 -7.04
N ASP A 972 15.09 -7.53 -6.16
CA ASP A 972 14.82 -6.10 -6.13
C ASP A 972 16.10 -5.31 -5.80
N PHE A 973 16.90 -5.81 -4.85
CA PHE A 973 18.22 -5.25 -4.56
C PHE A 973 19.16 -5.31 -5.76
N LEU A 974 19.23 -6.43 -6.50
CA LEU A 974 20.02 -6.48 -7.74
C LEU A 974 19.51 -5.51 -8.80
N SER A 975 18.19 -5.30 -8.89
CA SER A 975 17.59 -4.30 -9.77
C SER A 975 17.97 -2.88 -9.36
N TYR A 976 17.96 -2.61 -8.05
CA TYR A 976 18.42 -1.36 -7.45
C TYR A 976 19.91 -1.11 -7.71
N GLN A 977 20.77 -2.12 -7.59
CA GLN A 977 22.20 -1.98 -7.90
C GLN A 977 22.43 -1.57 -9.36
N MET A 978 21.60 -2.05 -10.28
CA MET A 978 21.66 -1.65 -11.70
C MET A 978 21.07 -0.26 -11.94
N PHE A 979 19.93 0.05 -11.32
CA PHE A 979 19.15 1.26 -11.55
C PHE A 979 18.52 1.86 -10.27
N PRO A 980 19.30 2.53 -9.39
CA PRO A 980 18.80 2.96 -8.08
C PRO A 980 17.56 3.86 -8.16
N LYS A 981 17.62 4.91 -9.01
CA LYS A 981 16.53 5.88 -9.18
C LYS A 981 15.29 5.25 -9.83
N VAL A 982 15.48 4.40 -10.84
CA VAL A 982 14.36 3.74 -11.54
C VAL A 982 13.65 2.77 -10.62
N PHE A 983 14.43 2.03 -9.82
CA PHE A 983 13.87 1.12 -8.83
C PHE A 983 13.07 1.87 -7.77
N ASP A 984 13.58 3.00 -7.26
CA ASP A 984 12.84 3.84 -6.30
C ASP A 984 11.50 4.34 -6.88
N GLU A 985 11.50 4.85 -8.12
CA GLU A 985 10.29 5.28 -8.83
C GLU A 985 9.30 4.12 -9.04
N TYR A 986 9.79 2.95 -9.46
CA TYR A 986 9.01 1.72 -9.59
C TYR A 986 8.42 1.27 -8.25
N TYR A 987 9.22 1.27 -7.18
CA TYR A 987 8.78 0.86 -5.84
C TYR A 987 7.65 1.76 -5.36
N LYS A 988 7.80 3.08 -5.47
CA LYS A 988 6.76 4.07 -5.14
C LYS A 988 5.51 3.90 -5.99
N HIS A 989 5.67 3.59 -7.29
CA HIS A 989 4.55 3.29 -8.16
C HIS A 989 3.76 2.06 -7.69
N VAL A 990 4.45 0.96 -7.38
CA VAL A 990 3.81 -0.27 -6.85
C VAL A 990 3.16 -0.02 -5.49
N GLU A 991 3.73 0.84 -4.64
CA GLU A 991 3.10 1.23 -3.39
C GLU A 991 1.81 2.02 -3.61
N LYS A 992 1.75 2.91 -4.60
CA LYS A 992 0.58 3.71 -4.92
C LYS A 992 -0.51 2.93 -5.67
N TYR A 993 -0.13 2.25 -6.75
CA TYR A 993 -1.05 1.66 -7.73
C TYR A 993 -1.08 0.13 -7.75
N GLY A 994 -0.16 -0.52 -7.04
CA GLY A 994 -0.08 -1.97 -7.00
C GLY A 994 0.46 -2.56 -8.30
N LYS A 995 0.02 -3.79 -8.61
CA LYS A 995 0.52 -4.62 -9.72
C LYS A 995 -0.24 -4.33 -11.02
N VAL A 996 0.12 -3.25 -11.69
CA VAL A 996 -0.53 -2.79 -12.93
C VAL A 996 -0.29 -3.75 -14.11
N GLU A 997 0.70 -4.64 -14.04
CA GLU A 997 0.97 -5.69 -15.05
C GLU A 997 -0.22 -6.64 -15.27
N GLN A 998 -1.12 -6.74 -14.28
CA GLN A 998 -2.32 -7.58 -14.36
C GLN A 998 -3.39 -7.01 -15.29
N MET A 999 -3.36 -5.70 -15.56
CA MET A 999 -4.35 -5.00 -16.40
C MET A 999 -4.19 -5.34 -17.89
N PRO A 1000 -5.29 -5.42 -18.66
CA PRO A 1000 -5.22 -5.40 -20.13
C PRO A 1000 -4.40 -4.22 -20.64
N THR A 1001 -3.57 -4.44 -21.66
CA THR A 1001 -2.71 -3.40 -22.25
C THR A 1001 -3.47 -2.15 -22.70
N PRO A 1002 -4.67 -2.27 -23.32
CA PRO A 1002 -5.47 -1.09 -23.62
C PRO A 1002 -5.82 -0.26 -22.37
N ALA A 1003 -6.26 -0.90 -21.28
CA ALA A 1003 -6.62 -0.21 -20.04
C ALA A 1003 -5.40 0.36 -19.27
N PHE A 1004 -4.19 -0.15 -19.56
CA PHE A 1004 -2.95 0.39 -19.00
C PHE A 1004 -2.57 1.73 -19.64
N TYR A 1005 -2.71 1.84 -20.97
CA TYR A 1005 -2.27 3.00 -21.75
C TYR A 1005 -3.38 4.02 -22.04
N TYR A 1006 -4.63 3.58 -22.14
CA TYR A 1006 -5.73 4.40 -22.63
C TYR A 1006 -6.83 4.55 -21.58
N PRO A 1007 -7.48 5.73 -21.52
CA PRO A 1007 -8.66 5.93 -20.69
C PRO A 1007 -9.78 4.95 -21.03
N LEU A 1008 -10.40 4.36 -20.01
CA LEU A 1008 -11.63 3.58 -20.20
C LEU A 1008 -12.75 4.48 -20.74
N ALA A 1009 -13.50 3.96 -21.71
CA ALA A 1009 -14.72 4.59 -22.18
C ALA A 1009 -15.84 4.49 -21.12
N ASP A 1010 -16.79 5.40 -21.16
CA ASP A 1010 -17.89 5.41 -20.21
C ASP A 1010 -18.78 4.17 -20.45
N GLY A 1011 -19.04 3.41 -19.38
CA GLY A 1011 -19.75 2.13 -19.46
C GLY A 1011 -18.91 0.94 -19.94
N GLU A 1012 -17.64 1.13 -20.29
CA GLU A 1012 -16.74 0.04 -20.66
C GLU A 1012 -16.45 -0.85 -19.44
N GLU A 1013 -16.62 -2.18 -19.62
CA GLU A 1013 -16.26 -3.18 -18.63
C GLU A 1013 -14.97 -3.90 -19.01
N ILE A 1014 -14.07 -4.03 -18.05
CA ILE A 1014 -12.84 -4.81 -18.18
C ILE A 1014 -12.75 -5.88 -17.09
N GLU A 1015 -12.03 -6.95 -17.41
CA GLU A 1015 -11.71 -8.03 -16.49
C GLU A 1015 -10.23 -8.01 -16.11
N ILE A 1016 -9.95 -8.06 -14.81
CA ILE A 1016 -8.58 -8.16 -14.29
C ILE A 1016 -8.47 -9.41 -13.41
N LYS A 1017 -7.61 -10.34 -13.82
CA LYS A 1017 -7.27 -11.53 -13.03
C LYS A 1017 -6.17 -11.19 -12.04
N ILE A 1018 -6.54 -11.03 -10.77
CA ILE A 1018 -5.61 -10.67 -9.68
C ILE A 1018 -5.00 -11.90 -8.97
N GLY A 1019 -5.48 -13.11 -9.30
CA GLY A 1019 -4.94 -14.37 -8.81
C GLY A 1019 -5.75 -15.60 -9.28
N PRO A 1020 -5.33 -16.82 -8.94
CA PRO A 1020 -6.10 -18.03 -9.23
C PRO A 1020 -7.51 -17.95 -8.63
N GLY A 1021 -8.54 -18.10 -9.48
CA GLY A 1021 -9.95 -17.98 -9.07
C GLY A 1021 -10.39 -16.58 -8.63
N LYS A 1022 -9.56 -15.55 -8.82
CA LYS A 1022 -9.84 -14.16 -8.41
C LYS A 1022 -9.81 -13.24 -9.62
N VAL A 1023 -11.00 -12.94 -10.12
CA VAL A 1023 -11.24 -11.96 -11.19
C VAL A 1023 -12.03 -10.80 -10.60
N ILE A 1024 -11.64 -9.59 -10.98
CA ILE A 1024 -12.44 -8.40 -10.73
C ILE A 1024 -12.97 -7.85 -12.04
N HIS A 1025 -14.26 -7.54 -12.05
CA HIS A 1025 -14.95 -6.85 -13.14
C HIS A 1025 -15.03 -5.38 -12.76
N ILE A 1026 -14.50 -4.52 -13.62
CA ILE A 1026 -14.46 -3.08 -13.41
C ILE A 1026 -15.19 -2.40 -14.55
N THR A 1027 -16.16 -1.55 -14.23
CA THR A 1027 -16.88 -0.74 -15.21
C THR A 1027 -16.69 0.73 -14.86
N LEU A 1028 -16.30 1.58 -15.81
CA LEU A 1028 -16.30 3.02 -15.56
C LEU A 1028 -17.75 3.56 -15.59
N LEU A 1029 -18.20 4.19 -14.50
CA LEU A 1029 -19.58 4.68 -14.40
C LEU A 1029 -19.67 6.18 -14.65
N TYR A 1030 -18.81 6.97 -14.00
CA TYR A 1030 -18.91 8.43 -14.02
C TYR A 1030 -17.62 9.12 -13.57
N VAL A 1031 -17.32 10.28 -14.15
CA VAL A 1031 -16.26 11.20 -13.70
C VAL A 1031 -16.89 12.55 -13.38
N SER A 1032 -16.70 13.06 -12.16
CA SER A 1032 -17.24 14.37 -11.78
C SER A 1032 -16.47 15.53 -12.43
N PRO A 1033 -17.09 16.72 -12.51
CA PRO A 1033 -16.35 17.97 -12.59
C PRO A 1033 -15.33 18.08 -11.43
N PRO A 1034 -14.23 18.82 -11.64
CA PRO A 1034 -13.25 19.08 -10.59
C PRO A 1034 -13.84 20.01 -9.53
N ASP A 1035 -13.49 19.79 -8.26
CA ASP A 1035 -13.78 20.73 -7.18
C ASP A 1035 -12.78 21.91 -7.16
N GLU A 1036 -12.91 22.81 -6.18
CA GLU A 1036 -12.02 23.98 -6.02
C GLU A 1036 -10.55 23.63 -5.80
N ALA A 1037 -10.28 22.42 -5.28
CA ALA A 1037 -8.93 21.89 -5.11
C ALA A 1037 -8.45 21.15 -6.36
N GLY A 1038 -9.25 21.13 -7.44
CA GLY A 1038 -9.00 20.39 -8.68
C GLY A 1038 -9.12 18.87 -8.51
N ILE A 1039 -9.84 18.38 -7.50
CA ILE A 1039 -10.07 16.95 -7.29
C ILE A 1039 -11.34 16.52 -8.04
N ARG A 1040 -11.25 15.42 -8.78
CA ARG A 1040 -12.39 14.74 -9.42
C ARG A 1040 -12.73 13.45 -8.68
N LYS A 1041 -14.02 13.12 -8.68
CA LYS A 1041 -14.55 11.83 -8.20
C LYS A 1041 -14.75 10.92 -9.40
N VAL A 1042 -14.03 9.81 -9.46
CA VAL A 1042 -14.20 8.77 -10.49
C VAL A 1042 -14.93 7.59 -9.88
N ALA A 1043 -16.13 7.30 -10.38
CA ALA A 1043 -16.95 6.20 -9.92
C ALA A 1043 -16.82 4.99 -10.85
N PHE A 1044 -16.61 3.82 -10.25
CA PHE A 1044 -16.52 2.53 -10.91
C PHE A 1044 -17.54 1.54 -10.35
N GLY A 1045 -18.05 0.67 -11.21
CA GLY A 1045 -18.58 -0.63 -10.80
C GLY A 1045 -17.42 -1.57 -10.52
N LEU A 1046 -17.44 -2.27 -9.40
CA LEU A 1046 -16.47 -3.28 -8.99
C LEU A 1046 -17.24 -4.51 -8.49
N ASN A 1047 -17.25 -5.59 -9.28
CA ASN A 1047 -17.99 -6.83 -8.98
C ASN A 1047 -19.46 -6.56 -8.59
N GLY A 1048 -20.14 -5.71 -9.36
CA GLY A 1048 -21.54 -5.32 -9.12
C GLY A 1048 -21.77 -4.27 -8.01
N GLY A 1049 -20.74 -3.87 -7.26
CA GLY A 1049 -20.84 -2.79 -6.27
C GLY A 1049 -20.22 -1.49 -6.76
N GLN A 1050 -20.70 -0.33 -6.29
CA GLN A 1050 -20.10 0.95 -6.65
C GLN A 1050 -18.90 1.28 -5.75
N ARG A 1051 -17.87 1.89 -6.36
CA ARG A 1051 -16.69 2.45 -5.70
C ARG A 1051 -16.38 3.80 -6.28
N THR A 1052 -15.85 4.70 -5.46
CA THR A 1052 -15.42 6.03 -5.91
C THR A 1052 -13.98 6.24 -5.48
N VAL A 1053 -13.16 6.73 -6.41
CA VAL A 1053 -11.77 7.13 -6.17
C VAL A 1053 -11.65 8.62 -6.43
N LEU A 1054 -10.85 9.30 -5.60
CA LEU A 1054 -10.54 10.72 -5.74
C LEU A 1054 -9.23 10.86 -6.50
N VAL A 1055 -9.21 11.70 -7.53
CA VAL A 1055 -8.01 11.94 -8.35
C VAL A 1055 -7.81 13.43 -8.53
N LYS A 1056 -6.58 13.88 -8.37
CA LYS A 1056 -6.18 15.26 -8.68
C LYS A 1056 -6.08 15.43 -10.20
N ASP A 1057 -6.82 16.37 -10.73
CA ASP A 1057 -6.67 16.86 -12.10
C ASP A 1057 -5.44 17.77 -12.15
N ASN A 1058 -4.37 17.28 -12.78
CA ASN A 1058 -3.08 17.97 -12.83
C ASN A 1058 -3.11 19.20 -13.75
N ALA A 1059 -4.13 19.35 -14.60
CA ALA A 1059 -4.30 20.53 -15.43
C ALA A 1059 -4.82 21.74 -14.63
N ILE A 1060 -5.37 21.52 -13.41
CA ILE A 1060 -6.02 22.55 -12.60
C ILE A 1060 -5.14 22.93 -11.41
N LYS A 1061 -4.65 24.17 -11.40
CA LYS A 1061 -4.00 24.77 -10.22
C LYS A 1061 -5.06 25.03 -9.14
N SER A 1062 -4.83 24.52 -7.93
CA SER A 1062 -5.75 24.69 -6.79
C SER A 1062 -5.82 26.16 -6.38
N ASN A 1063 -7.04 26.72 -6.24
CA ASN A 1063 -7.26 28.07 -5.71
C ASN A 1063 -7.54 28.06 -4.19
N LYS A 1064 -7.56 26.88 -3.55
CA LYS A 1064 -7.80 26.77 -2.11
C LYS A 1064 -6.54 27.14 -1.33
N ALA A 1065 -6.62 28.19 -0.52
CA ALA A 1065 -5.58 28.52 0.44
C ALA A 1065 -5.47 27.37 1.47
N VAL A 1066 -4.41 26.58 1.37
CA VAL A 1066 -4.05 25.59 2.39
C VAL A 1066 -3.20 26.33 3.41
N HIS A 1067 -3.54 26.21 4.70
CA HIS A 1067 -2.70 26.76 5.75
C HIS A 1067 -1.30 26.17 5.65
N GLN A 1068 -0.28 27.02 5.81
CA GLN A 1068 1.11 26.60 5.74
C GLN A 1068 1.33 25.51 6.78
N LYS A 1069 1.91 24.37 6.37
CA LYS A 1069 2.31 23.33 7.32
C LYS A 1069 3.66 23.65 7.94
N VAL A 1070 3.90 23.15 9.14
CA VAL A 1070 5.23 23.16 9.77
C VAL A 1070 6.24 22.48 8.84
N SER A 1071 7.29 23.21 8.51
CA SER A 1071 8.41 22.80 7.66
C SER A 1071 9.69 22.57 8.48
N ASN A 1072 9.85 23.28 9.59
CA ASN A 1072 10.95 23.11 10.53
C ASN A 1072 10.45 23.06 11.99
N PRO A 1073 10.28 21.87 12.58
CA PRO A 1073 9.79 21.70 13.95
C PRO A 1073 10.64 22.41 15.02
N ASP A 1074 11.90 22.74 14.71
CA ASP A 1074 12.76 23.44 15.65
C ASP A 1074 12.37 24.92 15.79
N THR A 1075 11.80 25.55 14.78
CA THR A 1075 11.46 26.99 14.79
C THR A 1075 9.97 27.24 14.62
N GLU A 1076 9.17 26.20 14.41
CA GLU A 1076 7.76 26.31 14.08
C GLU A 1076 6.94 25.36 14.95
N THR A 1077 5.85 25.88 15.50
CA THR A 1077 4.86 25.11 16.25
C THR A 1077 3.53 25.14 15.53
N GLY A 1078 3.05 23.95 15.16
CA GLY A 1078 1.78 23.77 14.50
C GLY A 1078 0.73 23.11 15.40
N ALA A 1079 -0.48 23.01 14.87
CA ALA A 1079 -1.57 22.32 15.53
C ALA A 1079 -1.26 20.81 15.66
N PRO A 1080 -1.20 20.22 16.87
CA PRO A 1080 -0.92 18.79 17.05
C PRO A 1080 -2.01 17.85 16.51
N LEU A 1081 -3.21 18.37 16.30
CA LEU A 1081 -4.39 17.64 15.83
C LEU A 1081 -5.36 18.61 15.15
N GLN A 1082 -6.28 18.05 14.35
CA GLN A 1082 -7.34 18.82 13.74
C GLN A 1082 -8.38 19.24 14.80
N GLY A 1083 -8.77 20.51 14.81
CA GLY A 1083 -9.72 21.05 15.79
C GLY A 1083 -9.98 22.53 15.57
N SER A 1084 -10.71 23.15 16.50
CA SER A 1084 -10.88 24.60 16.51
C SER A 1084 -9.78 25.24 17.35
N LEU A 1085 -9.10 26.26 16.81
CA LEU A 1085 -8.15 27.06 17.58
C LEU A 1085 -8.94 28.00 18.52
N SER A 1086 -9.30 27.53 19.71
CA SER A 1086 -10.22 28.27 20.60
C SER A 1086 -9.60 29.54 21.19
N ALA A 1087 -8.29 29.53 21.47
CA ALA A 1087 -7.59 30.68 22.03
C ALA A 1087 -6.13 30.72 21.64
N ILE A 1088 -5.57 31.93 21.54
CA ILE A 1088 -4.12 32.17 21.45
C ILE A 1088 -3.71 32.93 22.71
N LEU A 1089 -2.73 32.40 23.42
CA LEU A 1089 -2.33 32.82 24.77
C LEU A 1089 -1.09 33.71 24.78
N VAL A 1090 -0.44 33.91 23.63
CA VAL A 1090 0.79 34.70 23.45
C VAL A 1090 0.67 35.69 22.29
N LYS A 1091 1.62 36.62 22.18
CA LYS A 1091 1.73 37.62 21.12
C LYS A 1091 3.10 37.59 20.45
N ALA A 1092 3.18 38.09 19.22
CA ALA A 1092 4.47 38.30 18.55
C ALA A 1092 5.34 39.28 19.37
N GLY A 1093 6.59 38.92 19.59
CA GLY A 1093 7.54 39.62 20.45
C GLY A 1093 7.65 39.08 21.88
N ASP A 1094 6.74 38.20 22.32
CA ASP A 1094 6.81 37.63 23.67
C ASP A 1094 7.99 36.66 23.80
N THR A 1095 8.77 36.79 24.88
CA THR A 1095 9.76 35.79 25.28
C THR A 1095 9.09 34.74 26.16
N VAL A 1096 9.11 33.48 25.73
CA VAL A 1096 8.48 32.37 26.44
C VAL A 1096 9.52 31.35 26.91
N ALA A 1097 9.30 30.76 28.08
CA ALA A 1097 10.10 29.64 28.57
C ALA A 1097 9.54 28.30 28.05
N ALA A 1098 10.36 27.24 28.06
CA ALA A 1098 9.86 25.88 27.81
C ALA A 1098 8.70 25.54 28.76
N GLY A 1099 7.61 24.98 28.22
CA GLY A 1099 6.38 24.66 28.95
C GLY A 1099 5.34 25.80 28.99
N THR A 1100 5.67 27.01 28.54
CA THR A 1100 4.72 28.14 28.51
C THR A 1100 3.54 27.84 27.57
N PRO A 1101 2.28 27.95 28.01
CA PRO A 1101 1.10 27.82 27.17
C PRO A 1101 1.12 28.82 26.00
N LEU A 1102 0.89 28.33 24.78
CA LEU A 1102 0.93 29.14 23.56
C LEU A 1102 -0.45 29.38 22.97
N PHE A 1103 -1.24 28.32 22.79
CA PHE A 1103 -2.58 28.37 22.24
C PHE A 1103 -3.37 27.13 22.66
N VAL A 1104 -4.69 27.18 22.53
CA VAL A 1104 -5.60 26.10 22.93
C VAL A 1104 -6.33 25.59 21.69
N ILE A 1105 -6.34 24.28 21.52
CA ILE A 1105 -7.15 23.59 20.51
C ILE A 1105 -8.28 22.86 21.21
N GLU A 1106 -9.50 23.06 20.73
CA GLU A 1106 -10.67 22.28 21.13
C GLU A 1106 -10.90 21.16 20.11
N ALA A 1107 -10.85 19.91 20.57
CA ALA A 1107 -11.20 18.73 19.79
C ALA A 1107 -11.70 17.60 20.70
N MET A 1108 -12.63 16.76 20.23
CA MET A 1108 -13.10 15.58 20.97
C MET A 1108 -13.55 15.86 22.42
N LYS A 1109 -14.21 16.99 22.68
CA LYS A 1109 -14.65 17.41 24.04
C LYS A 1109 -13.50 17.72 25.00
N MET A 1110 -12.29 17.90 24.48
CA MET A 1110 -11.09 18.21 25.26
C MET A 1110 -10.45 19.49 24.74
N GLU A 1111 -10.17 20.41 25.67
CA GLU A 1111 -9.26 21.51 25.42
C GLU A 1111 -7.81 21.00 25.60
N SER A 1112 -7.02 21.15 24.55
CA SER A 1112 -5.60 20.81 24.55
C SER A 1112 -4.79 22.08 24.43
N THR A 1113 -4.20 22.50 25.55
CA THR A 1113 -3.24 23.59 25.58
C THR A 1113 -1.92 23.12 24.99
N VAL A 1114 -1.47 23.77 23.92
CA VAL A 1114 -0.17 23.53 23.30
C VAL A 1114 0.84 24.46 23.94
N SER A 1115 1.93 23.90 24.46
CA SER A 1115 2.98 24.63 25.16
C SER A 1115 4.28 24.68 24.36
N ALA A 1116 5.11 25.69 24.62
CA ALA A 1116 6.42 25.84 23.98
C ALA A 1116 7.36 24.68 24.32
N ALA A 1117 7.93 24.03 23.30
CA ALA A 1117 8.88 22.92 23.50
C ALA A 1117 10.25 23.39 24.05
N LYS A 1118 10.64 24.63 23.71
CA LYS A 1118 11.88 25.27 24.18
C LYS A 1118 11.64 26.75 24.46
N ALA A 1119 12.58 27.36 25.20
CA ALA A 1119 12.56 28.80 25.38
C ALA A 1119 12.91 29.53 24.08
N GLY A 1120 12.27 30.67 23.82
CA GLY A 1120 12.50 31.47 22.63
C GLY A 1120 11.57 32.68 22.55
N THR A 1121 11.80 33.52 21.55
CA THR A 1121 10.95 34.69 21.26
C THR A 1121 9.95 34.33 20.17
N ILE A 1122 8.67 34.65 20.38
CA ILE A 1122 7.63 34.47 19.37
C ILE A 1122 7.85 35.46 18.23
N LYS A 1123 8.19 34.96 17.03
CA LYS A 1123 8.37 35.80 15.84
C LYS A 1123 7.04 36.23 15.24
N SER A 1124 6.10 35.29 15.08
CA SER A 1124 4.81 35.55 14.45
C SER A 1124 3.75 34.51 14.79
N ILE A 1125 2.49 34.91 14.69
CA ILE A 1125 1.31 34.05 14.82
C ILE A 1125 0.63 34.00 13.45
N ALA A 1126 0.49 32.80 12.89
CA ALA A 1126 0.07 32.59 11.50
C ALA A 1126 -1.46 32.44 11.34
N LEU A 1127 -2.19 32.07 12.39
CA LEU A 1127 -3.62 31.77 12.37
C LEU A 1127 -4.35 32.50 13.52
N ALA A 1128 -5.63 32.82 13.33
CA ALA A 1128 -6.44 33.54 14.32
C ALA A 1128 -7.31 32.59 15.16
N PRO A 1129 -7.74 32.96 16.38
CA PRO A 1129 -8.71 32.20 17.15
C PRO A 1129 -10.03 32.00 16.37
N GLY A 1130 -10.71 30.86 16.58
CA GLY A 1130 -11.93 30.45 15.90
C GLY A 1130 -11.72 29.79 14.53
N VAL A 1131 -10.48 29.72 14.04
CA VAL A 1131 -10.16 29.04 12.78
C VAL A 1131 -10.05 27.53 13.00
N MET A 1132 -10.63 26.76 12.09
CA MET A 1132 -10.42 25.32 12.02
C MET A 1132 -9.02 25.04 11.48
N VAL A 1133 -8.23 24.29 12.25
CA VAL A 1133 -6.85 23.92 11.89
C VAL A 1133 -6.78 22.42 11.63
N ASP A 1134 -5.98 22.02 10.64
CA ASP A 1134 -5.57 20.65 10.40
C ASP A 1134 -4.26 20.34 11.13
N GLN A 1135 -3.95 19.05 11.32
CA GLN A 1135 -2.68 18.66 11.93
C GLN A 1135 -1.48 19.25 11.17
N ASN A 1136 -0.52 19.78 11.93
CA ASN A 1136 0.68 20.48 11.48
C ASN A 1136 0.43 21.82 10.77
N ASP A 1137 -0.80 22.36 10.76
CA ASP A 1137 -0.99 23.76 10.36
C ASP A 1137 -0.17 24.65 11.28
N LEU A 1138 0.68 25.49 10.69
CA LEU A 1138 1.55 26.42 11.38
C LEU A 1138 0.68 27.43 12.15
N VAL A 1139 0.88 27.50 13.47
CA VAL A 1139 0.20 28.49 14.33
C VAL A 1139 1.20 29.54 14.79
N ILE A 1140 2.40 29.12 15.19
CA ILE A 1140 3.44 29.99 15.77
C ILE A 1140 4.81 29.71 15.16
N THR A 1141 5.58 30.78 14.94
CA THR A 1141 7.00 30.71 14.57
C THR A 1141 7.86 31.36 15.65
N PHE A 1142 9.00 30.77 15.95
CA PHE A 1142 10.04 31.25 16.87
C PHE A 1142 11.20 31.88 16.09
N GLU A 1143 11.98 32.73 16.76
CA GLU A 1143 13.25 33.25 16.25
C GLU A 1143 14.36 32.19 16.15
#